data_AF-A0A8T9CAY6-F1
#
_entry.id   AF-A0A8T9CAY6-F1
#
_cell.length_a   1.000
_cell.length_b   1.000
_cell.length_c   1.000
_cell.angle_alpha   90.00
_cell.angle_beta   90.00
_cell.angle_gamma   90.00
#
_symmetry.space_group_name_H-M   'P 1'
#
loop_
_entity.id
_entity.type
_entity.pdbx_description
1 polymer ?
#
loop_
_entity_poly.entity_id
_entity_poly.type
_entity_poly.pdbx_seq_one_letter_code
_entity_poly.pdbx_strand_id
1 'polypeptide(L)'
;MPPQASGRGSDKDLAENMENTHINGNGSAKRRRPLANRKQSSPMMVPFMVSAPGKVIVFGEHAVVHGKPAIAAAISLRSYLLVTALSKTKRIISLRFPDINLSHTWNIDDLPWATFAHPSKKKHYFDRVTSLDQDLIEAIQPHLENVSEGAPDDIRKVHKNSASCFLYLLLSLGSPTFNGCLYTLRSTIPIAAGLGSSASISVCISAALLLQIRTLSGPHPDQPAEEGRMQIERVNHWAFVGEMCIHGTPSGVDNTVATQGKAVVFQRSELNKPPNVKPLWNFPELPLLLVNTKTARSTKTEVEKVKQLKVEHPQITESILHAIGKVTDGARQIIEHEDFDSEELSSLEEVGKLMTINHGLLVALGVSHPRLERIRELVDHEGIGWTKLTGAGGGGCAITLLKPGVTRDRVLRLEKTLDDEGYEKFETTVGCDGVGVLWPAVLKNGIEDDEGGEEIDQEKFLNAEGIDGVEELVGVRGTFTATPPRHNNGTQTLETFKSSTQSPRASQRMYEAFFTLLDFRFKVFPFYPSISALHQDLYASSRPFLTLAQTKGISSLTPTEKAAYANSRFLETGVWKTWPAPQQKEFWAAIEKQNLPIPLPKPQDLGKDKRGRDLETYSVGEYKQYRKREREFEGLRRESVRFRNRREKAGPGELEGEFDEEKNRRKLLGVLQGKKMGIYEGDPEWDDVVPIPQDDGEGALAQIAYTDEYAEAMGYLRAVMAAKEHSQRVLTLTEHIISLNPAHYTVWLYRSRTLFALSSSIPEELAWVNEVALENQKNYQIWHHRQLLIDTLYPTLSPADLKVLEDSERNFMTQMFSLDAKNYHVWSYRSHLCRKLNMFNESELRSLEELLRRDVRNNSAWSHRFFVVFSDPSYSTPDSKATEHDPKIPEEILDREIEFGKAATFEAPQNQSPWNYLRGVLKKGDRPLASLECFAGEFVKIGEGEEDVRSSHALDFLADAWAEKGENEKADKALRLLGDKYDRIRKNYWEWKRASLQKAI
;
A
#
# COMPACT_ATOMS: atom_id res chain seq x y z
N MET A 1 -8.50 26.12 43.75
CA MET A 1 -9.16 25.44 44.89
C MET A 1 -10.67 25.66 44.78
N PRO A 2 -11.51 24.71 45.23
CA PRO A 2 -12.95 24.62 44.94
C PRO A 2 -13.81 25.44 45.93
N PRO A 3 -15.16 25.51 45.78
CA PRO A 3 -16.12 24.45 46.14
C PRO A 3 -17.05 24.05 44.96
N GLN A 4 -17.48 22.80 44.74
CA GLN A 4 -18.30 21.86 45.53
C GLN A 4 -19.85 22.05 45.47
N ALA A 5 -20.47 21.14 44.70
CA ALA A 5 -21.52 20.19 45.11
C ALA A 5 -23.00 20.61 45.34
N SER A 6 -23.88 19.64 45.02
CA SER A 6 -25.36 19.58 45.19
C SER A 6 -26.20 20.51 44.29
N GLY A 7 -27.38 20.11 43.78
CA GLY A 7 -27.99 18.77 43.73
C GLY A 7 -29.48 18.78 43.33
N ARG A 8 -29.85 17.99 42.30
CA ARG A 8 -31.22 17.57 41.87
C ARG A 8 -32.36 18.61 41.78
N GLY A 9 -33.02 18.69 40.60
CA GLY A 9 -34.49 18.80 40.58
C GLY A 9 -35.16 19.52 39.40
N SER A 10 -35.89 18.76 38.58
CA SER A 10 -37.05 19.13 37.73
C SER A 10 -36.92 20.25 36.68
N ASP A 11 -36.93 19.84 35.41
CA ASP A 11 -37.21 20.71 34.25
C ASP A 11 -38.72 21.03 34.11
N LYS A 12 -39.03 22.32 34.06
CA LYS A 12 -40.17 22.93 33.37
C LYS A 12 -39.81 24.39 33.10
N ASP A 13 -39.64 24.76 31.83
CA ASP A 13 -40.42 25.83 31.20
C ASP A 13 -40.11 25.93 29.70
N LEU A 14 -40.94 26.71 29.00
CA LEU A 14 -41.21 26.59 27.57
C LEU A 14 -40.32 27.47 26.66
N ALA A 15 -40.15 26.95 25.45
CA ALA A 15 -39.99 27.63 24.16
C ALA A 15 -39.77 29.15 24.09
N GLU A 16 -38.79 29.57 23.26
CA GLU A 16 -39.06 30.45 22.11
C GLU A 16 -37.89 30.54 21.11
N ASN A 17 -38.20 31.02 19.89
CA ASN A 17 -37.31 31.47 18.81
C ASN A 17 -36.50 30.42 18.00
N MET A 18 -37.04 30.05 16.83
CA MET A 18 -36.63 30.68 15.55
C MET A 18 -37.62 30.35 14.42
N GLU A 19 -38.59 31.24 14.18
CA GLU A 19 -39.27 31.33 12.88
C GLU A 19 -38.56 32.38 12.01
N ASN A 20 -38.29 32.04 10.75
CA ASN A 20 -38.25 33.02 9.65
C ASN A 20 -38.13 32.33 8.27
N THR A 21 -39.25 32.09 7.59
CA THR A 21 -39.60 32.75 6.31
C THR A 21 -40.86 32.13 5.69
N HIS A 22 -41.77 32.99 5.20
CA HIS A 22 -43.09 32.61 4.69
C HIS A 22 -43.13 32.33 3.17
N ILE A 23 -44.21 31.65 2.76
CA ILE A 23 -44.58 31.28 1.38
C ILE A 23 -45.58 32.28 0.79
N ASN A 24 -45.47 32.59 -0.51
CA ASN A 24 -46.58 32.80 -1.48
C ASN A 24 -46.02 33.14 -2.89
N GLY A 25 -46.63 32.79 -4.03
CA GLY A 25 -47.91 32.10 -4.26
C GLY A 25 -48.15 31.69 -5.73
N ASN A 26 -49.41 31.43 -6.08
CA ASN A 26 -49.89 30.76 -7.32
C ASN A 26 -49.46 31.35 -8.69
N GLY A 27 -49.29 30.46 -9.68
CA GLY A 27 -49.35 30.77 -11.12
C GLY A 27 -49.61 29.52 -11.97
N SER A 28 -50.61 29.55 -12.84
CA SER A 28 -51.08 28.37 -13.60
C SER A 28 -50.62 28.38 -15.07
N ALA A 29 -49.88 27.35 -15.52
CA ALA A 29 -49.83 26.94 -16.94
C ALA A 29 -49.10 25.60 -17.22
N LYS A 30 -49.81 24.70 -17.93
CA LYS A 30 -49.32 23.70 -18.91
C LYS A 30 -48.43 22.53 -18.44
N ARG A 31 -48.96 21.32 -18.70
CA ARG A 31 -48.31 19.99 -18.67
C ARG A 31 -46.82 20.00 -19.08
N ARG A 32 -45.95 19.48 -18.21
CA ARG A 32 -44.75 18.74 -18.61
C ARG A 32 -44.98 17.25 -18.36
N ARG A 33 -44.53 16.39 -19.29
CA ARG A 33 -44.64 14.93 -19.18
C ARG A 33 -43.80 14.44 -17.98
N PRO A 34 -44.21 13.38 -17.25
CA PRO A 34 -43.32 12.71 -16.33
C PRO A 34 -42.10 12.20 -17.11
N LEU A 35 -40.90 12.55 -16.67
CA LEU A 35 -39.67 11.95 -17.17
C LEU A 35 -39.70 10.46 -16.86
N ALA A 36 -39.31 9.63 -17.82
CA ALA A 36 -39.28 8.19 -17.64
C ALA A 36 -38.35 7.83 -16.48
N ASN A 37 -38.81 6.96 -15.56
CA ASN A 37 -38.00 6.46 -14.45
C ASN A 37 -36.73 5.80 -15.00
N ARG A 38 -35.61 6.49 -14.84
CA ARG A 38 -34.27 6.00 -15.18
C ARG A 38 -34.01 4.77 -14.32
N LYS A 39 -33.80 3.60 -14.94
CA LYS A 39 -33.39 2.38 -14.22
C LYS A 39 -32.24 2.73 -13.28
N GLN A 40 -32.33 2.30 -12.02
CA GLN A 40 -31.25 2.47 -11.05
C GLN A 40 -29.99 1.83 -11.64
N SER A 41 -29.03 2.67 -12.02
CA SER A 41 -27.79 2.21 -12.64
C SER A 41 -26.92 1.57 -11.58
N SER A 42 -26.45 0.34 -11.83
CA SER A 42 -25.23 -0.14 -11.18
C SER A 42 -24.18 0.97 -11.33
N PRO A 43 -23.44 1.33 -10.27
CA PRO A 43 -22.40 2.35 -10.38
C PRO A 43 -21.47 2.01 -11.53
N MET A 44 -21.15 3.01 -12.36
CA MET A 44 -20.13 2.82 -13.39
C MET A 44 -18.79 2.58 -12.69
N MET A 45 -17.91 1.81 -13.33
CA MET A 45 -16.55 1.63 -12.84
C MET A 45 -15.90 3.01 -12.76
N VAL A 46 -15.42 3.38 -11.57
CA VAL A 46 -14.66 4.63 -11.37
C VAL A 46 -13.43 4.63 -12.28
N PRO A 47 -13.06 5.77 -12.87
CA PRO A 47 -11.80 5.87 -13.59
C PRO A 47 -10.61 5.50 -12.71
N PHE A 48 -9.68 4.78 -13.30
CA PHE A 48 -8.48 4.28 -12.63
C PHE A 48 -7.30 4.37 -13.58
N MET A 49 -6.11 4.47 -13.02
CA MET A 49 -4.87 4.56 -13.78
C MET A 49 -3.96 3.38 -13.46
N VAL A 50 -3.34 2.81 -14.49
CA VAL A 50 -2.27 1.81 -14.35
C VAL A 50 -0.98 2.44 -14.83
N SER A 51 0.14 2.26 -14.11
CA SER A 51 1.46 2.67 -14.58
C SER A 51 2.48 1.53 -14.53
N ALA A 52 3.47 1.58 -15.41
CA ALA A 52 4.58 0.62 -15.42
C ALA A 52 5.89 1.31 -15.86
N PRO A 53 7.02 1.04 -15.19
CA PRO A 53 8.31 1.64 -15.53
C PRO A 53 8.86 1.11 -16.86
N GLY A 54 9.82 1.85 -17.41
CA GLY A 54 10.74 1.32 -18.42
C GLY A 54 11.80 0.41 -17.80
N LYS A 55 12.81 0.04 -18.60
CA LYS A 55 14.00 -0.67 -18.12
C LYS A 55 15.29 -0.20 -18.76
N VAL A 56 16.40 -0.35 -18.03
CA VAL A 56 17.77 -0.22 -18.52
C VAL A 56 18.56 -1.50 -18.25
N ILE A 57 19.57 -1.77 -19.08
CA ILE A 57 20.61 -2.75 -18.74
C ILE A 57 21.69 -2.01 -17.96
N VAL A 58 21.90 -2.44 -16.72
CA VAL A 58 22.92 -1.90 -15.82
C VAL A 58 24.25 -2.56 -16.13
N PHE A 59 24.26 -3.89 -16.33
CA PHE A 59 25.43 -4.69 -16.66
C PHE A 59 25.08 -5.88 -17.58
N GLY A 60 26.02 -6.34 -18.42
CA GLY A 60 25.93 -7.61 -19.17
C GLY A 60 25.37 -7.53 -20.59
N GLU A 61 25.26 -6.33 -21.16
CA GLU A 61 24.56 -5.96 -22.40
C GLU A 61 24.66 -6.98 -23.55
N HIS A 62 25.86 -7.18 -24.11
CA HIS A 62 26.11 -8.17 -25.18
C HIS A 62 26.58 -9.51 -24.62
N ALA A 63 27.10 -9.54 -23.39
CA ALA A 63 27.57 -10.74 -22.73
C ALA A 63 26.45 -11.78 -22.53
N VAL A 64 25.22 -11.30 -22.36
CA VAL A 64 24.00 -12.11 -22.23
C VAL A 64 23.71 -12.99 -23.46
N VAL A 65 24.01 -12.51 -24.66
CA VAL A 65 23.84 -13.24 -25.93
C VAL A 65 24.81 -14.44 -26.01
N HIS A 66 25.88 -14.39 -25.21
CA HIS A 66 26.93 -15.40 -25.13
C HIS A 66 26.93 -16.14 -23.77
N GLY A 67 25.78 -16.21 -23.10
CA GLY A 67 25.55 -17.06 -21.92
C GLY A 67 26.09 -16.54 -20.59
N LYS A 68 26.55 -15.29 -20.55
CA LYS A 68 26.95 -14.60 -19.31
C LYS A 68 25.72 -13.97 -18.63
N PRO A 69 25.77 -13.67 -17.32
CA PRO A 69 24.68 -12.95 -16.66
C PRO A 69 24.62 -11.47 -17.09
N ALA A 70 23.43 -10.90 -17.00
CA ALA A 70 23.15 -9.47 -17.13
C ALA A 70 22.19 -9.02 -16.01
N ILE A 71 22.32 -7.76 -15.60
CA ILE A 71 21.40 -7.09 -14.66
C ILE A 71 20.60 -6.07 -15.46
N ALA A 72 19.28 -6.29 -15.53
CA ALA A 72 18.32 -5.32 -16.06
C ALA A 72 17.50 -4.76 -14.89
N ALA A 73 17.26 -3.46 -14.88
CA ALA A 73 16.60 -2.78 -13.76
C ALA A 73 15.54 -1.79 -14.26
N ALA A 74 14.51 -1.60 -13.45
CA ALA A 74 13.42 -0.66 -13.73
C ALA A 74 13.94 0.78 -13.61
N ILE A 75 13.44 1.67 -14.46
CA ILE A 75 13.77 3.11 -14.45
C ILE A 75 12.49 3.90 -14.18
N SER A 76 12.55 4.95 -13.36
CA SER A 76 11.35 5.67 -12.89
C SER A 76 10.62 6.51 -13.95
N LEU A 77 11.05 6.44 -15.21
CA LEU A 77 10.24 6.85 -16.36
C LEU A 77 9.17 5.78 -16.65
N ARG A 78 7.89 6.16 -16.71
CA ARG A 78 6.75 5.24 -16.73
C ARG A 78 5.80 5.52 -17.89
N SER A 79 5.09 4.48 -18.34
CA SER A 79 3.82 4.68 -19.07
C SER A 79 2.68 4.75 -18.08
N TYR A 80 1.69 5.59 -18.36
CA TYR A 80 0.50 5.83 -17.57
C TYR A 80 -0.73 5.63 -18.44
N LEU A 81 -1.58 4.66 -18.09
CA LEU A 81 -2.80 4.29 -18.80
C LEU A 81 -4.02 4.65 -17.95
N LEU A 82 -4.73 5.71 -18.32
CA LEU A 82 -6.01 6.10 -17.75
C LEU A 82 -7.14 5.33 -18.44
N VAL A 83 -7.93 4.61 -17.65
CA VAL A 83 -9.08 3.84 -18.11
C VAL A 83 -10.36 4.51 -17.63
N THR A 84 -11.21 4.92 -18.57
CA THR A 84 -12.49 5.61 -18.27
C THR A 84 -13.66 4.80 -18.83
N ALA A 85 -14.57 4.38 -17.95
CA ALA A 85 -15.78 3.68 -18.37
C ALA A 85 -16.75 4.61 -19.12
N LEU A 86 -17.29 4.14 -20.23
CA LEU A 86 -18.33 4.84 -20.98
C LEU A 86 -19.72 4.43 -20.49
N SER A 87 -20.71 5.28 -20.73
CA SER A 87 -22.12 4.97 -20.47
C SER A 87 -22.53 3.65 -21.13
N LYS A 88 -23.28 2.78 -20.44
CA LYS A 88 -23.70 1.44 -20.92
C LYS A 88 -24.38 1.39 -22.30
N THR A 89 -24.87 2.52 -22.82
CA THR A 89 -25.43 2.67 -24.17
C THR A 89 -24.38 2.82 -25.28
N LYS A 90 -23.12 3.11 -24.95
CA LYS A 90 -22.00 3.23 -25.89
C LYS A 90 -21.20 1.92 -25.88
N ARG A 91 -21.43 1.06 -26.87
CA ARG A 91 -20.72 -0.23 -27.03
C ARG A 91 -19.45 -0.08 -27.88
N ILE A 92 -18.62 0.89 -27.51
CA ILE A 92 -17.36 1.19 -28.22
C ILE A 92 -16.17 1.07 -27.28
N ILE A 93 -15.03 0.69 -27.84
CA ILE A 93 -13.73 0.70 -27.17
C ILE A 93 -12.81 1.62 -27.96
N SER A 94 -12.23 2.60 -27.27
CA SER A 94 -11.34 3.60 -27.89
C SER A 94 -9.95 3.53 -27.26
N LEU A 95 -8.93 3.54 -28.11
CA LEU A 95 -7.52 3.52 -27.76
C LEU A 95 -6.89 4.83 -28.24
N ARG A 96 -6.32 5.61 -27.31
CA ARG A 96 -5.77 6.94 -27.57
C ARG A 96 -4.40 7.11 -26.93
N PHE A 97 -3.33 7.09 -27.72
CA PHE A 97 -1.96 7.36 -27.27
C PHE A 97 -1.49 8.69 -27.89
N PRO A 98 -1.66 9.84 -27.21
CA PRO A 98 -1.38 11.16 -27.79
C PRO A 98 0.08 11.36 -28.19
N ASP A 99 1.03 10.80 -27.42
CA ASP A 99 2.47 11.01 -27.64
C ASP A 99 2.98 10.42 -28.98
N ILE A 100 2.19 9.56 -29.63
CA ILE A 100 2.44 9.04 -30.98
C ILE A 100 1.35 9.46 -32.00
N ASN A 101 0.36 10.26 -31.60
CA ASN A 101 -0.83 10.59 -32.39
C ASN A 101 -1.67 9.37 -32.82
N LEU A 102 -1.70 8.30 -32.02
CA LEU A 102 -2.62 7.18 -32.24
C LEU A 102 -3.97 7.49 -31.59
N SER A 103 -5.03 7.50 -32.37
CA SER A 103 -6.41 7.44 -31.87
C SER A 103 -7.23 6.53 -32.77
N HIS A 104 -7.86 5.51 -32.20
CA HIS A 104 -8.73 4.60 -32.93
C HIS A 104 -9.87 4.09 -32.04
N THR A 105 -11.00 3.72 -32.65
CA THR A 105 -12.20 3.28 -31.94
C THR A 105 -12.85 2.12 -32.67
N TRP A 106 -13.07 1.02 -31.96
CA TRP A 106 -13.83 -0.14 -32.43
C TRP A 106 -15.22 -0.17 -31.80
N ASN A 107 -16.20 -0.66 -32.56
CA ASN A 107 -17.46 -1.14 -32.01
C ASN A 107 -17.24 -2.54 -31.42
N ILE A 108 -17.69 -2.77 -30.18
CA ILE A 108 -17.49 -4.05 -29.48
C ILE A 108 -18.19 -5.18 -30.23
N ASP A 109 -19.37 -4.91 -30.79
CA ASP A 109 -20.22 -5.95 -31.39
C ASP A 109 -19.69 -6.46 -32.74
N ASP A 110 -18.80 -5.71 -33.39
CA ASP A 110 -18.20 -6.05 -34.69
C ASP A 110 -16.88 -6.84 -34.56
N LEU A 111 -16.35 -7.01 -33.34
CA LEU A 111 -15.08 -7.71 -33.08
C LEU A 111 -15.22 -9.25 -33.18
N PRO A 112 -14.12 -10.00 -33.47
CA PRO A 112 -14.17 -11.42 -33.84
C PRO A 112 -14.29 -12.36 -32.62
N TRP A 113 -15.21 -12.07 -31.70
CA TRP A 113 -15.43 -12.81 -30.45
C TRP A 113 -15.67 -14.31 -30.66
N ALA A 114 -16.35 -14.70 -31.74
CA ALA A 114 -16.65 -16.11 -32.01
C ALA A 114 -15.37 -16.95 -32.21
N THR A 115 -14.34 -16.39 -32.85
CA THR A 115 -13.06 -17.07 -33.08
C THR A 115 -12.28 -17.24 -31.78
N PHE A 116 -12.23 -16.20 -30.95
CA PHE A 116 -11.55 -16.21 -29.64
C PHE A 116 -12.30 -17.04 -28.59
N ALA A 117 -13.63 -17.13 -28.68
CA ALA A 117 -14.45 -17.95 -27.78
C ALA A 117 -14.50 -19.44 -28.16
N HIS A 118 -13.95 -19.84 -29.31
CA HIS A 118 -13.98 -21.23 -29.76
C HIS A 118 -13.25 -22.15 -28.76
N PRO A 119 -13.84 -23.27 -28.30
CA PRO A 119 -13.31 -24.07 -27.19
C PRO A 119 -11.85 -24.54 -27.33
N SER A 120 -11.36 -24.78 -28.55
CA SER A 120 -9.96 -25.18 -28.79
C SER A 120 -8.95 -24.03 -28.79
N LYS A 121 -9.42 -22.77 -28.89
CA LYS A 121 -8.58 -21.56 -29.01
C LYS A 121 -8.67 -20.66 -27.78
N LYS A 122 -9.83 -20.67 -27.12
CA LYS A 122 -10.13 -19.87 -25.93
C LYS A 122 -9.02 -19.97 -24.90
N LYS A 123 -8.53 -18.80 -24.48
CA LYS A 123 -7.59 -18.67 -23.38
C LYS A 123 -8.34 -18.28 -22.12
N HIS A 124 -7.81 -18.70 -20.97
CA HIS A 124 -8.24 -18.31 -19.65
C HIS A 124 -7.19 -17.40 -19.01
N TYR A 125 -7.61 -16.53 -18.09
CA TYR A 125 -6.70 -15.55 -17.45
C TYR A 125 -5.50 -16.18 -16.70
N PHE A 126 -5.58 -17.49 -16.39
CA PHE A 126 -4.52 -18.28 -15.75
C PHE A 126 -3.65 -19.08 -16.73
N ASP A 127 -3.96 -19.07 -18.04
CA ASP A 127 -3.20 -19.82 -19.04
C ASP A 127 -1.83 -19.20 -19.30
N ARG A 128 -0.79 -20.03 -19.37
CA ARG A 128 0.56 -19.61 -19.76
C ARG A 128 0.73 -19.67 -21.27
N VAL A 129 0.46 -18.56 -21.95
CA VAL A 129 0.57 -18.44 -23.41
C VAL A 129 2.03 -18.17 -23.81
N THR A 130 2.66 -19.13 -24.49
CA THR A 130 4.08 -19.08 -24.91
C THR A 130 4.29 -18.90 -26.41
N SER A 131 3.20 -18.89 -27.19
CA SER A 131 3.17 -18.61 -28.63
C SER A 131 1.81 -18.03 -29.02
N LEU A 132 1.77 -17.26 -30.10
CA LEU A 132 0.53 -16.71 -30.64
C LEU A 132 -0.15 -17.72 -31.56
N ASP A 133 -1.48 -17.84 -31.43
CA ASP A 133 -2.30 -18.66 -32.33
C ASP A 133 -2.51 -17.89 -33.64
N GLN A 134 -2.05 -18.47 -34.75
CA GLN A 134 -2.03 -17.79 -36.06
C GLN A 134 -3.45 -17.43 -36.53
N ASP A 135 -4.43 -18.30 -36.29
CA ASP A 135 -5.82 -18.04 -36.69
C ASP A 135 -6.43 -16.88 -35.89
N LEU A 136 -6.01 -16.69 -34.62
CA LEU A 136 -6.41 -15.54 -33.80
C LEU A 136 -5.76 -14.25 -34.29
N ILE A 137 -4.51 -14.31 -34.75
CA ILE A 137 -3.80 -13.17 -35.36
C ILE A 137 -4.41 -12.79 -36.71
N GLU A 138 -4.81 -13.75 -37.52
CA GLU A 138 -5.51 -13.53 -38.80
C GLU A 138 -6.90 -12.93 -38.58
N ALA A 139 -7.66 -13.42 -37.59
CA ALA A 139 -8.98 -12.90 -37.26
C ALA A 139 -9.00 -11.42 -36.85
N ILE A 140 -7.91 -10.88 -36.29
CA ILE A 140 -7.83 -9.45 -35.92
C ILE A 140 -7.33 -8.55 -37.07
N GLN A 141 -6.72 -9.07 -38.14
CA GLN A 141 -6.15 -8.22 -39.20
C GLN A 141 -7.15 -7.24 -39.85
N PRO A 142 -8.39 -7.62 -40.20
CA PRO A 142 -9.35 -6.70 -40.81
C PRO A 142 -9.67 -5.49 -39.90
N HIS A 143 -9.62 -5.68 -38.58
CA HIS A 143 -9.86 -4.62 -37.59
C HIS A 143 -8.64 -3.70 -37.37
N LEU A 144 -7.51 -3.99 -38.01
CA LEU A 144 -6.28 -3.20 -37.98
C LEU A 144 -6.04 -2.41 -39.28
N GLU A 145 -6.78 -2.69 -40.37
CA GLU A 145 -6.55 -2.06 -41.68
C GLU A 145 -6.69 -0.54 -41.62
N ASN A 146 -7.79 -0.06 -41.04
CA ASN A 146 -8.16 1.35 -40.93
C ASN A 146 -7.43 2.08 -39.78
N VAL A 147 -6.50 1.42 -39.08
CA VAL A 147 -5.67 2.07 -38.05
C VAL A 147 -4.68 3.00 -38.75
N SER A 148 -4.85 4.30 -38.49
CA SER A 148 -3.95 5.39 -38.95
C SER A 148 -3.71 5.36 -40.48
N GLU A 149 -4.78 5.24 -41.26
CA GLU A 149 -4.72 5.07 -42.71
C GLU A 149 -3.95 6.17 -43.45
N GLY A 150 -4.04 7.43 -42.97
CA GLY A 150 -3.31 8.58 -43.52
C GLY A 150 -1.91 8.84 -42.93
N ALA A 151 -1.39 7.95 -42.07
CA ALA A 151 -0.06 8.11 -41.48
C ALA A 151 1.05 7.43 -42.32
N PRO A 152 2.30 7.94 -42.30
CA PRO A 152 3.47 7.27 -42.89
C PRO A 152 3.60 5.80 -42.46
N ASP A 153 4.11 4.94 -43.34
CA ASP A 153 4.12 3.47 -43.13
C ASP A 153 4.89 3.02 -41.88
N ASP A 154 5.96 3.72 -41.49
CA ASP A 154 6.74 3.47 -40.29
C ASP A 154 5.95 3.78 -39.02
N ILE A 155 5.27 4.94 -38.97
CA ILE A 155 4.36 5.33 -37.89
C ILE A 155 3.15 4.39 -37.84
N ARG A 156 2.52 4.13 -39.00
CA ARG A 156 1.36 3.24 -39.14
C ARG A 156 1.68 1.82 -38.70
N LYS A 157 2.90 1.33 -38.93
CA LYS A 157 3.37 0.03 -38.40
C LYS A 157 3.42 0.01 -36.87
N VAL A 158 3.98 1.04 -36.23
CA VAL A 158 3.97 1.15 -34.75
C VAL A 158 2.53 1.16 -34.24
N HIS A 159 1.65 1.94 -34.87
CA HIS A 159 0.26 2.07 -34.49
C HIS A 159 -0.52 0.75 -34.62
N LYS A 160 -0.31 0.01 -35.72
CA LYS A 160 -0.89 -1.31 -35.92
C LYS A 160 -0.37 -2.33 -34.91
N ASN A 161 0.91 -2.31 -34.56
CA ASN A 161 1.47 -3.20 -33.53
C ASN A 161 0.85 -2.92 -32.15
N SER A 162 0.72 -1.66 -31.74
CA SER A 162 0.04 -1.26 -30.49
C SER A 162 -1.44 -1.66 -30.47
N ALA A 163 -2.15 -1.42 -31.57
CA ALA A 163 -3.56 -1.82 -31.72
C ALA A 163 -3.74 -3.35 -31.72
N SER A 164 -2.82 -4.09 -32.37
CA SER A 164 -2.81 -5.56 -32.40
C SER A 164 -2.58 -6.15 -31.01
N CYS A 165 -1.63 -5.60 -30.24
CA CYS A 165 -1.41 -5.95 -28.84
C CYS A 165 -2.69 -5.74 -28.02
N PHE A 166 -3.29 -4.55 -28.12
CA PHE A 166 -4.51 -4.22 -27.39
C PHE A 166 -5.69 -5.15 -27.75
N LEU A 167 -5.99 -5.34 -29.04
CA LEU A 167 -7.09 -6.21 -29.48
C LEU A 167 -6.88 -7.67 -29.09
N TYR A 168 -5.67 -8.20 -29.25
CA TYR A 168 -5.39 -9.60 -28.89
C TYR A 168 -5.59 -9.86 -27.40
N LEU A 169 -5.11 -8.96 -26.53
CA LEU A 169 -5.29 -9.06 -25.08
C LEU A 169 -6.77 -8.88 -24.70
N LEU A 170 -7.45 -7.87 -25.26
CA LEU A 170 -8.88 -7.62 -25.03
C LEU A 170 -9.75 -8.82 -25.42
N LEU A 171 -9.50 -9.44 -26.57
CA LEU A 171 -10.30 -10.56 -27.08
C LEU A 171 -9.98 -11.88 -26.36
N SER A 172 -8.76 -12.03 -25.84
CA SER A 172 -8.35 -13.21 -25.06
C SER A 172 -8.86 -13.17 -23.61
N LEU A 173 -8.94 -11.98 -23.01
CA LEU A 173 -9.35 -11.80 -21.61
C LEU A 173 -10.82 -11.40 -21.44
N GLY A 174 -11.38 -10.67 -22.40
CA GLY A 174 -12.71 -10.07 -22.33
C GLY A 174 -13.85 -10.99 -22.81
N SER A 175 -14.99 -10.38 -23.10
CA SER A 175 -16.19 -11.06 -23.59
C SER A 175 -17.04 -10.12 -24.46
N PRO A 176 -18.01 -10.64 -25.23
CA PRO A 176 -19.02 -9.79 -25.87
C PRO A 176 -19.79 -8.89 -24.90
N THR A 177 -19.86 -9.24 -23.61
CA THR A 177 -20.54 -8.46 -22.56
C THR A 177 -19.66 -7.37 -21.93
N PHE A 178 -18.44 -7.16 -22.43
CA PHE A 178 -17.53 -6.11 -21.96
C PHE A 178 -18.18 -4.71 -22.07
N ASN A 179 -17.87 -3.83 -21.10
CA ASN A 179 -18.39 -2.46 -21.09
C ASN A 179 -17.56 -1.56 -22.02
N GLY A 180 -18.20 -0.61 -22.70
CA GLY A 180 -17.48 0.39 -23.47
C GLY A 180 -16.54 1.20 -22.59
N CYS A 181 -15.29 1.38 -23.02
CA CYS A 181 -14.23 2.04 -22.27
C CYS A 181 -13.33 2.87 -23.20
N LEU A 182 -12.75 3.93 -22.66
CA LEU A 182 -11.66 4.70 -23.26
C LEU A 182 -10.36 4.37 -22.53
N TYR A 183 -9.33 4.03 -23.30
CA TYR A 183 -7.98 3.70 -22.86
C TYR A 183 -7.03 4.79 -23.38
N THR A 184 -6.66 5.71 -22.51
CA THR A 184 -5.77 6.84 -22.86
C THR A 184 -4.40 6.63 -22.22
N LEU A 185 -3.33 6.60 -23.01
CA LEU A 185 -1.97 6.36 -22.52
C LEU A 185 -1.04 7.54 -22.82
N ARG A 186 -0.33 8.00 -21.80
CA ARG A 186 0.83 8.90 -21.91
C ARG A 186 2.08 8.17 -21.42
N SER A 187 3.27 8.51 -21.88
CA SER A 187 4.52 7.88 -21.42
C SER A 187 5.64 8.88 -21.24
N THR A 188 6.33 8.82 -20.10
CA THR A 188 7.56 9.55 -19.84
C THR A 188 8.81 8.78 -20.32
N ILE A 189 8.61 7.57 -20.87
CA ILE A 189 9.67 6.73 -21.45
C ILE A 189 9.94 7.18 -22.90
N PRO A 190 11.19 7.53 -23.26
CA PRO A 190 11.58 7.88 -24.63
C PRO A 190 11.25 6.77 -25.63
N ILE A 191 10.44 7.12 -26.63
CA ILE A 191 9.97 6.21 -27.68
C ILE A 191 11.15 5.68 -28.51
N ALA A 192 11.14 4.38 -28.80
CA ALA A 192 12.15 3.68 -29.60
C ALA A 192 13.62 3.74 -29.11
N ALA A 193 13.91 4.34 -27.96
CA ALA A 193 15.28 4.43 -27.40
C ALA A 193 15.88 3.08 -26.96
N GLY A 194 15.05 2.04 -26.83
CA GLY A 194 15.40 0.73 -26.29
C GLY A 194 15.06 0.57 -24.80
N LEU A 195 14.35 1.53 -24.21
CA LEU A 195 14.03 1.59 -22.77
C LEU A 195 12.76 0.81 -22.37
N GLY A 196 12.22 -0.02 -23.26
CA GLY A 196 11.13 -0.96 -22.91
C GLY A 196 9.73 -0.36 -22.86
N SER A 197 9.48 0.76 -23.57
CA SER A 197 8.15 1.38 -23.64
C SER A 197 7.06 0.42 -24.14
N SER A 198 7.35 -0.49 -25.08
CA SER A 198 6.39 -1.50 -25.55
C SER A 198 5.97 -2.50 -24.45
N ALA A 199 6.93 -2.91 -23.62
CA ALA A 199 6.68 -3.81 -22.50
C ALA A 199 5.89 -3.09 -21.40
N SER A 200 6.29 -1.86 -21.07
CA SER A 200 5.55 -0.96 -20.17
C SER A 200 4.08 -0.79 -20.62
N ILE A 201 3.84 -0.53 -21.91
CA ILE A 201 2.49 -0.47 -22.50
C ILE A 201 1.74 -1.81 -22.36
N SER A 202 2.41 -2.93 -22.65
CA SER A 202 1.80 -4.28 -22.56
C SER A 202 1.44 -4.67 -21.12
N VAL A 203 2.26 -4.27 -20.14
CA VAL A 203 2.01 -4.40 -18.69
C VAL A 203 0.79 -3.55 -18.30
N CYS A 204 0.76 -2.27 -18.67
CA CYS A 204 -0.38 -1.39 -18.40
C CYS A 204 -1.70 -1.96 -18.95
N ILE A 205 -1.72 -2.38 -20.23
CA ILE A 205 -2.91 -2.95 -20.86
C ILE A 205 -3.34 -4.25 -20.18
N SER A 206 -2.40 -5.12 -19.86
CA SER A 206 -2.68 -6.42 -19.22
C SER A 206 -3.26 -6.24 -17.82
N ALA A 207 -2.64 -5.43 -16.97
CA ALA A 207 -3.17 -5.12 -15.65
C ALA A 207 -4.54 -4.44 -15.72
N ALA A 208 -4.74 -3.47 -16.62
CA ALA A 208 -6.05 -2.83 -16.82
C ALA A 208 -7.16 -3.81 -17.19
N LEU A 209 -6.92 -4.68 -18.18
CA LEU A 209 -7.91 -5.67 -18.61
C LEU A 209 -8.19 -6.71 -17.52
N LEU A 210 -7.15 -7.20 -16.84
CA LEU A 210 -7.28 -8.20 -15.76
C LEU A 210 -8.03 -7.65 -14.53
N LEU A 211 -7.86 -6.34 -14.21
CA LEU A 211 -8.68 -5.61 -13.22
C LEU A 211 -10.14 -5.48 -13.67
N GLN A 212 -10.37 -5.12 -14.94
CA GLN A 212 -11.74 -4.94 -15.47
C GLN A 212 -12.57 -6.22 -15.45
N ILE A 213 -11.94 -7.39 -15.68
CA ILE A 213 -12.59 -8.70 -15.53
C ILE A 213 -12.57 -9.23 -14.08
N ARG A 214 -12.10 -8.45 -13.11
CA ARG A 214 -12.03 -8.76 -11.67
C ARG A 214 -11.22 -10.01 -11.34
N THR A 215 -10.17 -10.28 -12.12
CA THR A 215 -9.20 -11.35 -11.86
C THR A 215 -7.97 -10.88 -11.10
N LEU A 216 -7.80 -9.56 -11.00
CA LEU A 216 -6.92 -8.90 -10.04
C LEU A 216 -7.78 -8.19 -9.00
N SER A 217 -7.29 -8.18 -7.77
CA SER A 217 -7.75 -7.28 -6.73
C SER A 217 -7.19 -5.89 -7.05
N GLY A 218 -7.87 -4.81 -6.64
CA GLY A 218 -7.18 -3.53 -6.52
C GLY A 218 -6.04 -3.66 -5.50
N PRO A 219 -4.93 -2.89 -5.62
CA PRO A 219 -3.91 -2.89 -4.58
C PRO A 219 -4.55 -2.49 -3.25
N HIS A 220 -4.32 -3.30 -2.22
CA HIS A 220 -4.90 -3.10 -0.89
C HIS A 220 -3.78 -3.31 0.15
N PRO A 221 -3.68 -2.48 1.21
CA PRO A 221 -2.63 -2.63 2.22
C PRO A 221 -2.60 -4.03 2.86
N ASP A 222 -3.78 -4.60 3.15
CA ASP A 222 -3.91 -5.96 3.71
C ASP A 222 -3.65 -7.10 2.71
N GLN A 223 -3.24 -6.83 1.46
CA GLN A 223 -3.03 -7.87 0.46
C GLN A 223 -1.84 -8.76 0.85
N PRO A 224 -2.02 -10.09 1.02
CA PRO A 224 -0.91 -10.98 1.33
C PRO A 224 0.18 -10.93 0.26
N ALA A 225 1.46 -10.90 0.65
CA ALA A 225 2.57 -10.81 -0.28
C ALA A 225 2.59 -11.94 -1.34
N GLU A 226 2.09 -13.13 -1.00
CA GLU A 226 1.91 -14.24 -1.95
C GLU A 226 0.79 -13.97 -2.98
N GLU A 227 -0.31 -13.34 -2.57
CA GLU A 227 -1.38 -12.91 -3.48
C GLU A 227 -0.86 -11.83 -4.43
N GLY A 228 -0.19 -10.79 -3.90
CA GLY A 228 0.43 -9.74 -4.69
C GLY A 228 1.42 -10.29 -5.71
N ARG A 229 2.29 -11.23 -5.31
CA ARG A 229 3.21 -11.93 -6.22
C ARG A 229 2.49 -12.72 -7.31
N MET A 230 1.44 -13.47 -6.99
CA MET A 230 0.63 -14.20 -7.98
C MET A 230 -0.07 -13.24 -8.96
N GLN A 231 -0.52 -12.08 -8.49
CA GLN A 231 -1.14 -11.05 -9.32
C GLN A 231 -0.11 -10.39 -10.27
N ILE A 232 1.07 -10.03 -9.77
CA ILE A 232 2.21 -9.54 -10.55
C ILE A 232 2.65 -10.58 -11.59
N GLU A 233 2.75 -11.86 -11.23
CA GLU A 233 3.08 -12.94 -12.18
C GLU A 233 2.02 -13.09 -13.28
N ARG A 234 0.73 -12.97 -12.94
CA ARG A 234 -0.37 -13.01 -13.90
C ARG A 234 -0.33 -11.83 -14.88
N VAL A 235 -0.02 -10.62 -14.40
CA VAL A 235 0.21 -9.46 -15.27
C VAL A 235 1.40 -9.71 -16.19
N ASN A 236 2.51 -10.25 -15.67
CA ASN A 236 3.71 -10.52 -16.46
C ASN A 236 3.46 -11.54 -17.58
N HIS A 237 2.72 -12.61 -17.29
CA HIS A 237 2.35 -13.62 -18.29
C HIS A 237 1.53 -13.03 -19.46
N TRP A 238 0.59 -12.12 -19.18
CA TRP A 238 -0.18 -11.45 -20.26
C TRP A 238 0.61 -10.33 -20.93
N ALA A 239 1.46 -9.62 -20.21
CA ALA A 239 2.37 -8.63 -20.79
C ALA A 239 3.38 -9.27 -21.77
N PHE A 240 3.82 -10.49 -21.49
CA PHE A 240 4.63 -11.30 -22.42
C PHE A 240 3.89 -11.60 -23.74
N VAL A 241 2.58 -11.85 -23.68
CA VAL A 241 1.73 -12.01 -24.89
C VAL A 241 1.64 -10.71 -25.67
N GLY A 242 1.44 -9.57 -24.99
CA GLY A 242 1.46 -8.25 -25.63
C GLY A 242 2.79 -7.95 -26.34
N GLU A 243 3.91 -8.30 -25.71
CA GLU A 243 5.24 -8.19 -26.30
C GLU A 243 5.47 -9.15 -27.49
N MET A 244 4.86 -10.35 -27.49
CA MET A 244 4.84 -11.21 -28.68
C MET A 244 4.08 -10.55 -29.84
N CYS A 245 2.95 -9.87 -29.56
CA CYS A 245 2.20 -9.16 -30.61
C CYS A 245 2.98 -7.97 -31.22
N ILE A 246 3.89 -7.35 -30.46
CA ILE A 246 4.67 -6.18 -30.93
C ILE A 246 6.00 -6.60 -31.59
N HIS A 247 6.72 -7.57 -31.02
CA HIS A 247 8.10 -7.94 -31.41
C HIS A 247 8.25 -9.37 -31.95
N GLY A 248 7.20 -10.19 -31.92
CA GLY A 248 7.22 -11.60 -32.34
C GLY A 248 7.88 -12.52 -31.31
N THR A 249 9.19 -12.37 -31.11
CA THR A 249 9.99 -13.26 -30.23
C THR A 249 10.72 -12.48 -29.11
N PRO A 250 10.00 -11.95 -28.11
CA PRO A 250 10.58 -11.25 -26.97
C PRO A 250 11.36 -12.21 -26.05
N SER A 251 12.33 -11.66 -25.29
CA SER A 251 13.15 -12.42 -24.32
C SER A 251 12.45 -12.68 -22.99
N GLY A 252 11.39 -11.94 -22.68
CA GLY A 252 10.72 -11.91 -21.37
C GLY A 252 11.35 -10.95 -20.35
N VAL A 253 12.55 -10.39 -20.62
CA VAL A 253 13.20 -9.45 -19.69
C VAL A 253 12.38 -8.19 -19.51
N ASP A 254 12.02 -7.54 -20.62
CA ASP A 254 11.44 -6.21 -20.62
C ASP A 254 10.09 -6.17 -19.87
N ASN A 255 9.21 -7.15 -20.12
CA ASN A 255 7.95 -7.29 -19.39
C ASN A 255 8.17 -7.72 -17.93
N THR A 256 9.11 -8.61 -17.64
CA THR A 256 9.37 -9.02 -16.25
C THR A 256 9.85 -7.85 -15.41
N VAL A 257 10.78 -7.03 -15.91
CA VAL A 257 11.26 -5.82 -15.20
C VAL A 257 10.14 -4.77 -15.09
N ALA A 258 9.40 -4.50 -16.17
CA ALA A 258 8.29 -3.54 -16.14
C ALA A 258 7.14 -3.99 -15.21
N THR A 259 6.97 -5.29 -14.97
CA THR A 259 5.93 -5.80 -14.06
C THR A 259 6.41 -5.87 -12.62
N GLN A 260 7.61 -6.39 -12.36
CA GLN A 260 8.12 -6.65 -11.01
C GLN A 260 8.83 -5.45 -10.37
N GLY A 261 9.39 -4.55 -11.16
CA GLY A 261 10.22 -3.45 -10.66
C GLY A 261 11.62 -3.90 -10.24
N LYS A 262 12.26 -3.06 -9.41
CA LYS A 262 13.59 -3.26 -8.83
C LYS A 262 14.60 -3.67 -9.91
N ALA A 263 15.24 -4.84 -9.78
CA ALA A 263 16.08 -5.40 -10.83
C ALA A 263 15.92 -6.91 -10.98
N VAL A 264 16.40 -7.45 -12.10
CA VAL A 264 16.48 -8.89 -12.37
C VAL A 264 17.86 -9.25 -12.93
N VAL A 265 18.40 -10.38 -12.46
CA VAL A 265 19.51 -11.06 -13.11
C VAL A 265 18.94 -11.99 -14.17
N PHE A 266 19.37 -11.83 -15.41
CA PHE A 266 19.02 -12.70 -16.52
C PHE A 266 20.26 -13.42 -17.06
N GLN A 267 20.15 -14.72 -17.31
CA GLN A 267 21.20 -15.51 -17.94
C GLN A 267 20.60 -16.57 -18.88
N ARG A 268 21.10 -16.64 -20.13
CA ARG A 268 20.68 -17.64 -21.12
C ARG A 268 21.81 -18.61 -21.43
N SER A 269 21.94 -19.67 -20.63
CA SER A 269 23.02 -20.66 -20.75
C SER A 269 22.98 -21.49 -22.05
N GLU A 270 21.80 -21.77 -22.59
CA GLU A 270 21.60 -22.51 -23.84
C GLU A 270 20.52 -21.85 -24.70
N LEU A 271 20.66 -21.89 -26.03
CA LEU A 271 19.68 -21.28 -26.94
C LEU A 271 18.28 -21.92 -26.83
N ASN A 272 18.22 -23.23 -26.58
CA ASN A 272 17.00 -24.04 -26.62
C ASN A 272 16.34 -24.23 -25.25
N LYS A 273 16.92 -23.69 -24.17
CA LYS A 273 16.33 -23.69 -22.83
C LYS A 273 15.74 -22.31 -22.51
N PRO A 274 14.68 -22.24 -21.67
CA PRO A 274 14.21 -20.96 -21.17
C PRO A 274 15.35 -20.26 -20.39
N PRO A 275 15.45 -18.92 -20.48
CA PRO A 275 16.46 -18.19 -19.74
C PRO A 275 16.20 -18.28 -18.23
N ASN A 276 17.28 -18.27 -17.45
CA ASN A 276 17.23 -18.15 -16.00
C ASN A 276 16.99 -16.67 -15.65
N VAL A 277 15.92 -16.37 -14.93
CA VAL A 277 15.57 -15.03 -14.47
C VAL A 277 15.44 -15.07 -12.95
N LYS A 278 16.23 -14.27 -12.25
CA LYS A 278 16.22 -14.14 -10.79
C LYS A 278 15.95 -12.69 -10.40
N PRO A 279 14.81 -12.39 -9.74
CA PRO A 279 14.56 -11.07 -9.22
C PRO A 279 15.55 -10.69 -8.11
N LEU A 280 15.92 -9.42 -8.07
CA LEU A 280 16.69 -8.76 -7.01
C LEU A 280 15.73 -7.84 -6.26
N TRP A 281 14.94 -8.41 -5.34
CA TRP A 281 13.88 -7.70 -4.63
C TRP A 281 14.41 -6.55 -3.76
N ASN A 282 15.63 -6.67 -3.26
CA ASN A 282 16.28 -5.67 -2.40
C ASN A 282 17.21 -4.74 -3.20
N PHE A 283 17.05 -4.65 -4.53
CA PHE A 283 17.85 -3.71 -5.33
C PHE A 283 17.44 -2.26 -4.96
N PRO A 284 18.37 -1.41 -4.50
CA PRO A 284 18.08 -0.07 -4.01
C PRO A 284 17.73 0.89 -5.16
N GLU A 285 17.03 1.98 -4.84
CA GLU A 285 16.87 3.08 -5.80
C GLU A 285 18.16 3.91 -5.86
N LEU A 286 18.71 4.05 -7.07
CA LEU A 286 19.96 4.77 -7.31
C LEU A 286 19.73 5.97 -8.25
N PRO A 287 20.30 7.15 -7.94
CA PRO A 287 20.11 8.35 -8.74
C PRO A 287 20.83 8.25 -10.09
N LEU A 288 20.10 8.46 -11.18
CA LEU A 288 20.55 8.19 -12.54
C LEU A 288 20.27 9.37 -13.48
N LEU A 289 21.30 9.78 -14.23
CA LEU A 289 21.11 10.62 -15.41
C LEU A 289 21.15 9.73 -16.67
N LEU A 290 20.02 9.66 -17.37
CA LEU A 290 19.86 9.01 -18.66
C LEU A 290 20.04 10.03 -19.78
N VAL A 291 20.91 9.74 -20.75
CA VAL A 291 21.19 10.64 -21.88
C VAL A 291 21.01 9.90 -23.21
N ASN A 292 20.09 10.36 -24.04
CA ASN A 292 19.85 9.84 -25.39
C ASN A 292 20.71 10.61 -26.41
N THR A 293 21.53 9.88 -27.17
CA THR A 293 22.38 10.43 -28.24
C THR A 293 21.60 10.93 -29.46
N LYS A 294 20.29 10.60 -29.55
CA LYS A 294 19.43 10.75 -30.74
C LYS A 294 20.01 10.12 -32.02
N THR A 295 20.99 9.23 -31.87
CA THR A 295 21.64 8.53 -32.98
C THR A 295 20.90 7.22 -33.27
N ALA A 296 20.37 7.11 -34.48
CA ALA A 296 19.70 5.90 -34.96
C ALA A 296 20.66 4.71 -34.99
N ARG A 297 20.18 3.53 -34.56
CA ARG A 297 20.98 2.30 -34.45
C ARG A 297 20.17 1.07 -34.84
N SER A 298 20.86 0.00 -35.20
CA SER A 298 20.27 -1.32 -35.44
C SER A 298 20.81 -2.32 -34.41
N THR A 299 19.97 -2.75 -33.46
CA THR A 299 20.33 -3.77 -32.46
C THR A 299 20.84 -5.05 -33.12
N LYS A 300 20.25 -5.45 -34.25
CA LYS A 300 20.67 -6.62 -35.03
C LYS A 300 22.10 -6.46 -35.56
N THR A 301 22.48 -5.25 -35.99
CA THR A 301 23.80 -4.95 -36.53
C THR A 301 24.86 -5.01 -35.43
N GLU A 302 24.63 -4.40 -34.26
CA GLU A 302 25.59 -4.43 -33.16
C GLU A 302 25.76 -5.86 -32.59
N VAL A 303 24.68 -6.65 -32.49
CA VAL A 303 24.78 -8.05 -32.05
C VAL A 303 25.54 -8.92 -33.06
N GLU A 304 25.30 -8.73 -34.36
CA GLU A 304 26.05 -9.46 -35.40
C GLU A 304 27.53 -9.05 -35.43
N LYS A 305 27.84 -7.78 -35.13
CA LYS A 305 29.23 -7.29 -35.01
C LYS A 305 30.00 -8.00 -33.89
N VAL A 306 29.42 -8.15 -32.70
CA VAL A 306 30.05 -8.90 -31.59
C VAL A 306 30.18 -10.39 -31.94
N LYS A 307 29.17 -10.96 -32.60
CA LYS A 307 29.20 -12.35 -33.08
C LYS A 307 30.29 -12.58 -34.14
N GLN A 308 30.49 -11.66 -35.07
CA GLN A 308 31.58 -11.69 -36.05
C GLN A 308 32.94 -11.55 -35.37
N LEU A 309 33.11 -10.58 -34.46
CA LEU A 309 34.34 -10.40 -33.68
C LEU A 309 34.70 -11.67 -32.88
N LYS A 310 33.70 -12.39 -32.36
CA LYS A 310 33.88 -13.68 -31.69
C LYS A 310 34.32 -14.80 -32.64
N VAL A 311 33.94 -14.77 -33.92
CA VAL A 311 34.40 -15.74 -34.93
C VAL A 311 35.84 -15.43 -35.36
N GLU A 312 36.16 -14.15 -35.58
CA GLU A 312 37.48 -13.69 -36.03
C GLU A 312 38.55 -13.77 -34.92
N HIS A 313 38.17 -13.43 -33.69
CA HIS A 313 39.06 -13.34 -32.53
C HIS A 313 38.45 -14.03 -31.30
N PRO A 314 38.28 -15.37 -31.32
CA PRO A 314 37.51 -16.10 -30.31
C PRO A 314 38.09 -16.02 -28.90
N GLN A 315 39.42 -16.16 -28.75
CA GLN A 315 40.06 -16.11 -27.42
C GLN A 315 39.91 -14.73 -26.78
N ILE A 316 40.22 -13.66 -27.52
CA ILE A 316 40.14 -12.27 -27.03
C ILE A 316 38.69 -11.93 -26.69
N THR A 317 37.76 -12.21 -27.60
CA THR A 317 36.34 -11.86 -27.42
C THR A 317 35.71 -12.65 -26.28
N GLU A 318 35.99 -13.95 -26.14
CA GLU A 318 35.50 -14.75 -25.02
C GLU A 318 36.09 -14.28 -23.67
N SER A 319 37.36 -13.85 -23.62
CA SER A 319 37.93 -13.22 -22.42
C SER A 319 37.23 -11.91 -22.05
N ILE A 320 36.91 -11.04 -23.02
CA ILE A 320 36.15 -9.80 -22.79
C ILE A 320 34.74 -10.12 -22.29
N LEU A 321 34.03 -11.04 -22.94
CA LEU A 321 32.69 -11.46 -22.53
C LEU A 321 32.69 -12.08 -21.12
N HIS A 322 33.69 -12.91 -20.80
CA HIS A 322 33.87 -13.45 -19.45
C HIS A 322 34.17 -12.36 -18.42
N ALA A 323 34.98 -11.36 -18.75
CA ALA A 323 35.25 -10.21 -17.89
C ALA A 323 33.97 -9.40 -17.61
N ILE A 324 33.13 -9.14 -18.63
CA ILE A 324 31.82 -8.50 -18.44
C ILE A 324 30.94 -9.34 -17.50
N GLY A 325 30.92 -10.67 -17.65
CA GLY A 325 30.23 -11.57 -16.72
C GLY A 325 30.71 -11.42 -15.27
N LYS A 326 32.03 -11.33 -15.05
CA LYS A 326 32.61 -11.10 -13.71
C LYS A 326 32.32 -9.71 -13.14
N VAL A 327 32.25 -8.69 -13.99
CA VAL A 327 31.80 -7.35 -13.59
C VAL A 327 30.33 -7.37 -13.17
N THR A 328 29.46 -8.07 -13.90
CA THR A 328 28.05 -8.27 -13.52
C THR A 328 27.92 -9.02 -12.18
N ASP A 329 28.65 -10.12 -12.01
CA ASP A 329 28.63 -10.91 -10.75
C ASP A 329 29.12 -10.08 -9.56
N GLY A 330 30.19 -9.30 -9.73
CA GLY A 330 30.75 -8.42 -8.70
C GLY A 330 29.80 -7.28 -8.32
N ALA A 331 29.18 -6.63 -9.31
CA ALA A 331 28.19 -5.58 -9.07
C ALA A 331 26.99 -6.12 -8.28
N ARG A 332 26.52 -7.34 -8.61
CA ARG A 332 25.47 -8.02 -7.86
C ARG A 332 25.88 -8.27 -6.40
N GLN A 333 27.11 -8.73 -6.16
CA GLN A 333 27.62 -9.00 -4.80
C GLN A 333 27.74 -7.74 -3.95
N ILE A 334 28.15 -6.61 -4.53
CA ILE A 334 28.24 -5.32 -3.83
C ILE A 334 26.84 -4.82 -3.47
N ILE A 335 25.89 -4.86 -4.42
CA ILE A 335 24.53 -4.33 -4.23
C ILE A 335 23.68 -5.21 -3.30
N GLU A 336 23.95 -6.52 -3.21
CA GLU A 336 23.29 -7.44 -2.28
C GLU A 336 23.91 -7.43 -0.85
N HIS A 337 24.96 -6.65 -0.59
CA HIS A 337 25.66 -6.66 0.70
C HIS A 337 24.90 -5.84 1.77
N GLU A 338 24.86 -6.32 3.01
CA GLU A 338 24.11 -5.65 4.10
C GLU A 338 24.65 -4.25 4.44
N ASP A 339 25.95 -4.02 4.25
CA ASP A 339 26.60 -2.70 4.42
C ASP A 339 26.43 -1.75 3.20
N PHE A 340 25.67 -2.13 2.16
CA PHE A 340 25.47 -1.25 1.00
C PHE A 340 24.47 -0.12 1.31
N ASP A 341 24.97 1.11 1.31
CA ASP A 341 24.17 2.34 1.46
C ASP A 341 24.19 3.15 0.16
N SER A 342 23.01 3.46 -0.39
CA SER A 342 22.85 4.24 -1.63
C SER A 342 23.18 5.74 -1.49
N GLU A 343 23.21 6.27 -0.27
CA GLU A 343 23.60 7.66 0.02
C GLU A 343 25.10 7.81 0.28
N GLU A 344 25.80 6.72 0.62
CA GLU A 344 27.25 6.74 0.81
C GLU A 344 28.03 6.73 -0.51
N LEU A 345 28.92 7.72 -0.67
CA LEU A 345 29.86 7.79 -1.78
C LEU A 345 30.75 6.53 -1.85
N SER A 346 31.08 5.92 -0.70
CA SER A 346 31.87 4.69 -0.57
C SER A 346 31.28 3.55 -1.43
N SER A 347 30.01 3.24 -1.18
CA SER A 347 29.25 2.14 -1.78
C SER A 347 29.02 2.38 -3.26
N LEU A 348 28.59 3.61 -3.62
CA LEU A 348 28.37 3.99 -5.01
C LEU A 348 29.66 4.03 -5.83
N GLU A 349 30.81 4.36 -5.22
CA GLU A 349 32.10 4.37 -5.91
C GLU A 349 32.53 2.97 -6.37
N GLU A 350 32.21 1.90 -5.62
CA GLU A 350 32.51 0.54 -6.05
C GLU A 350 31.68 0.12 -7.28
N VAL A 351 30.36 0.38 -7.25
CA VAL A 351 29.47 0.12 -8.38
C VAL A 351 29.83 0.99 -9.59
N GLY A 352 30.16 2.27 -9.37
CA GLY A 352 30.57 3.22 -10.42
C GLY A 352 31.90 2.86 -11.09
N LYS A 353 32.88 2.35 -10.33
CA LYS A 353 34.10 1.75 -10.88
C LYS A 353 33.77 0.57 -11.80
N LEU A 354 32.88 -0.33 -11.38
CA LEU A 354 32.43 -1.44 -12.22
C LEU A 354 31.68 -0.99 -13.48
N MET A 355 30.84 0.06 -13.41
CA MET A 355 30.18 0.65 -14.59
C MET A 355 31.22 1.17 -15.60
N THR A 356 32.26 1.85 -15.11
CA THR A 356 33.36 2.38 -15.93
C THR A 356 34.14 1.24 -16.61
N ILE A 357 34.45 0.17 -15.87
CA ILE A 357 35.11 -1.03 -16.41
C ILE A 357 34.23 -1.71 -17.46
N ASN A 358 32.93 -1.91 -17.20
CA ASN A 358 32.01 -2.49 -18.19
C ASN A 358 31.97 -1.65 -19.47
N HIS A 359 31.93 -0.32 -19.36
CA HIS A 359 31.97 0.54 -20.54
C HIS A 359 33.24 0.35 -21.37
N GLY A 360 34.42 0.30 -20.75
CA GLY A 360 35.67 0.00 -21.46
C GLY A 360 35.67 -1.36 -22.15
N LEU A 361 35.06 -2.39 -21.54
CA LEU A 361 34.89 -3.71 -22.17
C LEU A 361 33.91 -3.67 -23.36
N LEU A 362 32.84 -2.88 -23.29
CA LEU A 362 31.90 -2.67 -24.39
C LEU A 362 32.52 -1.86 -25.55
N VAL A 363 33.40 -0.90 -25.25
CA VAL A 363 34.25 -0.23 -26.26
C VAL A 363 35.17 -1.25 -26.94
N ALA A 364 35.78 -2.17 -26.18
CA ALA A 364 36.64 -3.23 -26.73
C ALA A 364 35.88 -4.28 -27.58
N LEU A 365 34.58 -4.53 -27.31
CA LEU A 365 33.69 -5.27 -28.22
C LEU A 365 33.29 -4.49 -29.48
N GLY A 366 33.71 -3.22 -29.60
CA GLY A 366 33.44 -2.37 -30.74
C GLY A 366 32.01 -1.79 -30.79
N VAL A 367 31.20 -1.94 -29.73
CA VAL A 367 29.79 -1.52 -29.73
C VAL A 367 29.56 -0.12 -29.18
N SER A 368 30.60 0.66 -28.88
CA SER A 368 30.41 2.09 -28.53
C SER A 368 30.32 2.98 -29.79
N HIS A 369 30.10 4.27 -29.59
CA HIS A 369 29.92 5.28 -30.63
C HIS A 369 30.51 6.62 -30.16
N PRO A 370 31.07 7.49 -31.03
CA PRO A 370 31.66 8.77 -30.60
C PRO A 370 30.73 9.67 -29.77
N ARG A 371 29.43 9.70 -30.06
CA ARG A 371 28.44 10.43 -29.23
C ARG A 371 28.19 9.81 -27.84
N LEU A 372 28.48 8.52 -27.63
CA LEU A 372 28.45 7.89 -26.30
C LEU A 372 29.72 8.24 -25.52
N GLU A 373 30.89 8.16 -26.15
CA GLU A 373 32.16 8.56 -25.52
C GLU A 373 32.15 10.05 -25.14
N ARG A 374 31.52 10.90 -25.96
CA ARG A 374 31.37 12.33 -25.66
C ARG A 374 30.52 12.60 -24.41
N ILE A 375 29.42 11.87 -24.21
CA ILE A 375 28.64 11.97 -22.96
C ILE A 375 29.51 11.57 -21.77
N ARG A 376 30.26 10.46 -21.88
CA ARG A 376 31.17 9.98 -20.85
C ARG A 376 32.23 11.02 -20.50
N GLU A 377 32.90 11.58 -21.50
CA GLU A 377 33.90 12.65 -21.37
C GLU A 377 33.33 13.89 -20.65
N LEU A 378 32.14 14.35 -21.02
CA LEU A 378 31.50 15.52 -20.41
C LEU A 378 31.16 15.28 -18.93
N VAL A 379 30.64 14.10 -18.59
CA VAL A 379 30.36 13.70 -17.20
C VAL A 379 31.64 13.53 -16.39
N ASP A 380 32.67 12.92 -16.97
CA ASP A 380 33.99 12.71 -16.36
C ASP A 380 34.66 14.08 -16.06
N HIS A 381 34.62 15.01 -17.02
CA HIS A 381 35.16 16.37 -16.90
C HIS A 381 34.45 17.20 -15.81
N GLU A 382 33.12 17.22 -15.81
CA GLU A 382 32.35 17.85 -14.74
C GLU A 382 32.36 17.01 -13.45
N GLY A 383 32.93 15.80 -13.45
CA GLY A 383 33.12 14.89 -12.31
C GLY A 383 31.85 14.43 -11.62
N ILE A 384 30.71 14.45 -12.32
CA ILE A 384 29.34 14.31 -11.78
C ILE A 384 28.99 12.85 -11.40
N GLY A 385 29.51 11.87 -12.12
CA GLY A 385 29.08 10.48 -11.95
C GLY A 385 30.00 9.47 -12.61
N TRP A 386 29.47 8.27 -12.87
CA TRP A 386 30.12 7.22 -13.64
C TRP A 386 29.21 6.77 -14.79
N THR A 387 29.71 6.86 -16.02
CA THR A 387 28.90 6.74 -17.23
C THR A 387 29.21 5.47 -18.02
N LYS A 388 28.16 4.83 -18.55
CA LYS A 388 28.27 3.75 -19.52
C LYS A 388 27.12 3.78 -20.53
N LEU A 389 27.34 3.21 -21.72
CA LEU A 389 26.26 2.92 -22.66
C LEU A 389 25.24 1.92 -22.06
N THR A 390 24.00 1.91 -22.57
CA THR A 390 23.01 0.87 -22.21
C THR A 390 22.30 0.28 -23.44
N GLY A 391 21.92 -0.99 -23.34
CA GLY A 391 21.39 -1.78 -24.45
C GLY A 391 22.44 -2.06 -25.53
N ALA A 392 22.02 -1.99 -26.80
CA ALA A 392 22.81 -2.49 -27.92
C ALA A 392 24.12 -1.74 -28.24
N GLY A 393 24.37 -0.56 -27.67
CA GLY A 393 25.44 0.32 -28.13
C GLY A 393 25.13 1.00 -29.49
N GLY A 394 26.15 1.38 -30.25
CA GLY A 394 26.06 1.97 -31.60
C GLY A 394 25.42 3.37 -31.68
N GLY A 395 25.15 4.00 -30.53
CA GLY A 395 24.23 5.14 -30.40
C GLY A 395 23.23 4.85 -29.28
N GLY A 396 21.97 5.29 -29.44
CA GLY A 396 20.96 5.11 -28.40
C GLY A 396 21.30 5.88 -27.12
N CYS A 397 21.19 5.24 -25.94
CA CYS A 397 21.34 5.92 -24.64
C CYS A 397 22.61 5.52 -23.88
N ALA A 398 23.10 6.47 -23.08
CA ALA A 398 24.02 6.25 -21.96
C ALA A 398 23.29 6.45 -20.62
N ILE A 399 23.76 5.77 -19.59
CA ILE A 399 23.34 5.92 -18.20
C ILE A 399 24.51 6.37 -17.34
N THR A 400 24.24 7.27 -16.42
CA THR A 400 25.22 7.85 -15.50
C THR A 400 24.73 7.67 -14.07
N LEU A 401 25.47 6.91 -13.26
CA LEU A 401 25.24 6.86 -11.82
C LEU A 401 25.76 8.16 -11.19
N LEU A 402 24.88 8.93 -10.55
CA LEU A 402 25.22 10.23 -9.98
C LEU A 402 25.95 10.07 -8.63
N LYS A 403 26.90 10.97 -8.34
CA LYS A 403 27.58 11.01 -7.03
C LYS A 403 26.76 11.79 -6.00
N PRO A 404 26.73 11.36 -4.72
CA PRO A 404 26.20 12.18 -3.62
C PRO A 404 26.92 13.53 -3.53
N GLY A 405 26.18 14.58 -3.18
CA GLY A 405 26.73 15.92 -2.92
C GLY A 405 27.23 16.68 -4.16
N VAL A 406 26.86 16.28 -5.39
CA VAL A 406 27.15 17.07 -6.59
C VAL A 406 26.38 18.41 -6.56
N THR A 407 27.10 19.52 -6.72
CA THR A 407 26.50 20.86 -6.74
C THR A 407 25.67 21.09 -8.00
N ARG A 408 24.48 21.69 -7.87
CA ARG A 408 23.58 21.95 -9.01
C ARG A 408 24.26 22.77 -10.13
N ASP A 409 25.20 23.66 -9.80
CA ASP A 409 26.01 24.40 -10.79
C ASP A 409 26.80 23.50 -11.75
N ARG A 410 27.26 22.33 -11.31
CA ARG A 410 27.95 21.35 -12.18
C ARG A 410 26.95 20.69 -13.12
N VAL A 411 25.82 20.26 -12.57
CA VAL A 411 24.71 19.65 -13.32
C VAL A 411 24.24 20.62 -14.41
N LEU A 412 23.95 21.88 -14.08
CA LEU A 412 23.51 22.90 -15.03
C LEU A 412 24.50 23.15 -16.19
N ARG A 413 25.82 23.07 -15.94
CA ARG A 413 26.83 23.18 -17.02
C ARG A 413 26.84 21.97 -17.94
N LEU A 414 26.74 20.76 -17.37
CA LEU A 414 26.59 19.54 -18.17
C LEU A 414 25.30 19.59 -18.98
N GLU A 415 24.17 19.89 -18.34
CA GLU A 415 22.84 19.99 -18.95
C GLU A 415 22.82 20.94 -20.15
N LYS A 416 23.43 22.12 -20.01
CA LYS A 416 23.56 23.09 -21.09
C LYS A 416 24.42 22.55 -22.23
N THR A 417 25.57 21.95 -21.93
CA THR A 417 26.48 21.41 -22.97
C THR A 417 25.83 20.25 -23.73
N LEU A 418 25.02 19.44 -23.04
CA LEU A 418 24.22 18.38 -23.66
C LEU A 418 23.12 18.95 -24.58
N ASP A 419 22.47 20.06 -24.22
CA ASP A 419 21.49 20.73 -25.10
C ASP A 419 22.18 21.34 -26.33
N ASP A 420 23.29 22.06 -26.13
CA ASP A 420 24.09 22.70 -27.19
C ASP A 420 24.62 21.65 -28.20
N GLU A 421 24.91 20.42 -27.77
CA GLU A 421 25.32 19.29 -28.62
C GLU A 421 24.15 18.37 -29.09
N GLY A 422 22.89 18.77 -28.84
CA GLY A 422 21.68 18.14 -29.37
C GLY A 422 21.33 16.78 -28.75
N TYR A 423 21.69 16.54 -27.51
CA TYR A 423 21.28 15.34 -26.76
C TYR A 423 19.85 15.46 -26.22
N GLU A 424 19.33 14.37 -25.66
CA GLU A 424 18.17 14.36 -24.77
C GLU A 424 18.64 13.92 -23.39
N LYS A 425 18.06 14.46 -22.33
CA LYS A 425 18.42 14.14 -20.94
C LYS A 425 17.19 13.91 -20.07
N PHE A 426 17.32 12.97 -19.14
CA PHE A 426 16.30 12.61 -18.16
C PHE A 426 16.98 12.36 -16.81
N GLU A 427 16.67 13.18 -15.80
CA GLU A 427 17.06 12.95 -14.40
C GLU A 427 16.00 12.00 -13.79
N THR A 428 16.43 10.86 -13.25
CA THR A 428 15.55 9.72 -12.94
C THR A 428 16.23 8.79 -11.91
N THR A 429 15.58 7.70 -11.51
CA THR A 429 16.13 6.66 -10.62
C THR A 429 16.12 5.30 -11.32
N VAL A 430 17.06 4.44 -10.95
CA VAL A 430 17.07 3.01 -11.33
C VAL A 430 16.84 2.16 -10.09
N GLY A 431 16.04 1.09 -10.21
CA GLY A 431 15.58 0.28 -9.09
C GLY A 431 14.17 0.59 -8.60
N CYS A 432 13.40 1.40 -9.32
CA CYS A 432 12.04 1.78 -8.92
C CYS A 432 11.03 0.61 -8.97
N ASP A 433 9.86 0.82 -8.37
CA ASP A 433 8.80 -0.20 -8.33
C ASP A 433 8.13 -0.48 -9.68
N GLY A 434 7.58 -1.70 -9.79
CA GLY A 434 7.02 -2.30 -11.00
C GLY A 434 5.65 -1.76 -11.37
N VAL A 435 4.72 -2.64 -11.74
CA VAL A 435 3.36 -2.22 -12.09
C VAL A 435 2.66 -1.59 -10.88
N GLY A 436 2.10 -0.40 -11.06
CA GLY A 436 1.36 0.34 -10.03
C GLY A 436 -0.06 0.68 -10.51
N VAL A 437 -1.01 0.80 -9.59
CA VAL A 437 -2.42 1.09 -9.91
C VAL A 437 -2.95 2.16 -8.95
N LEU A 438 -3.50 3.24 -9.51
CA LEU A 438 -4.19 4.30 -8.77
C LEU A 438 -5.70 4.12 -8.97
N TRP A 439 -6.40 3.75 -7.90
CA TRP A 439 -7.82 3.39 -7.92
C TRP A 439 -8.57 3.99 -6.71
N PRO A 440 -9.52 4.92 -6.90
CA PRO A 440 -9.80 5.68 -8.13
C PRO A 440 -8.63 6.60 -8.53
N ALA A 441 -8.62 7.08 -9.78
CA ALA A 441 -7.61 8.02 -10.27
C ALA A 441 -7.85 9.44 -9.70
N VAL A 442 -7.22 9.77 -8.56
CA VAL A 442 -7.47 11.01 -7.80
C VAL A 442 -6.16 11.68 -7.37
N LEU A 443 -6.08 13.00 -7.55
CA LEU A 443 -5.03 13.90 -7.07
C LEU A 443 -5.10 14.07 -5.55
N LYS A 444 -3.98 13.81 -4.86
CA LYS A 444 -3.76 14.27 -3.48
C LYS A 444 -3.13 15.65 -3.51
N ASN A 445 -3.91 16.69 -3.20
CA ASN A 445 -3.37 18.00 -2.88
C ASN A 445 -2.60 17.88 -1.56
N GLY A 446 -1.37 18.39 -1.50
CA GLY A 446 -0.43 18.16 -0.39
C GLY A 446 -0.74 18.88 0.93
N ILE A 447 -1.92 18.64 1.50
CA ILE A 447 -2.33 19.05 2.85
C ILE A 447 -2.86 17.78 3.54
N GLU A 448 -2.43 17.54 4.78
CA GLU A 448 -2.68 16.29 5.53
C GLU A 448 -4.11 16.15 6.11
N ASP A 449 -5.07 16.95 5.64
CA ASP A 449 -6.45 16.98 6.13
C ASP A 449 -7.47 16.56 5.05
N ASP A 450 -8.45 15.75 5.47
CA ASP A 450 -9.28 14.89 4.64
C ASP A 450 -10.52 15.61 4.05
N GLU A 451 -10.37 16.36 2.96
CA GLU A 451 -11.49 16.76 2.08
C GLU A 451 -11.16 16.60 0.58
N GLY A 452 -11.64 15.50 -0.01
CA GLY A 452 -11.97 15.42 -1.45
C GLY A 452 -10.85 15.75 -2.45
N GLY A 453 -9.91 14.81 -2.64
CA GLY A 453 -8.94 14.89 -3.75
C GLY A 453 -9.62 15.00 -5.13
N GLU A 454 -8.95 15.64 -6.08
CA GLU A 454 -9.55 15.97 -7.37
C GLU A 454 -9.42 14.81 -8.39
N GLU A 455 -10.50 14.41 -9.07
CA GLU A 455 -10.44 13.30 -10.03
C GLU A 455 -9.55 13.64 -11.25
N ILE A 456 -8.67 12.71 -11.62
CA ILE A 456 -7.85 12.79 -12.83
C ILE A 456 -8.71 12.33 -14.01
N ASP A 457 -9.50 13.27 -14.53
CA ASP A 457 -10.32 13.05 -15.71
C ASP A 457 -9.48 13.05 -17.02
N GLN A 458 -10.16 12.72 -18.12
CA GLN A 458 -9.56 12.66 -19.45
C GLN A 458 -9.05 14.02 -19.95
N GLU A 459 -9.70 15.13 -19.62
CA GLU A 459 -9.31 16.45 -20.09
C GLU A 459 -8.00 16.88 -19.43
N LYS A 460 -7.87 16.71 -18.11
CA LYS A 460 -6.62 16.98 -17.37
C LYS A 460 -5.46 16.12 -17.87
N PHE A 461 -5.67 14.81 -18.02
CA PHE A 461 -4.62 13.89 -18.47
C PHE A 461 -4.15 14.13 -19.91
N LEU A 462 -5.01 14.71 -20.75
CA LEU A 462 -4.65 15.14 -22.10
C LEU A 462 -3.98 16.51 -22.14
N ASN A 463 -4.39 17.43 -21.26
CA ASN A 463 -3.87 18.79 -21.20
C ASN A 463 -2.55 18.91 -20.41
N ALA A 464 -2.15 17.86 -19.67
CA ALA A 464 -0.86 17.78 -18.97
C ALA A 464 0.33 18.02 -19.93
N GLU A 465 1.03 19.14 -19.74
CA GLU A 465 2.12 19.58 -20.60
C GLU A 465 3.38 18.72 -20.43
N GLY A 466 3.83 18.11 -21.53
CA GLY A 466 5.10 17.38 -21.57
C GLY A 466 5.16 16.17 -20.64
N ILE A 467 6.35 15.93 -20.08
CA ILE A 467 6.64 14.88 -19.09
C ILE A 467 6.36 15.39 -17.68
N ASP A 468 6.91 16.56 -17.33
CA ASP A 468 6.76 17.15 -15.99
C ASP A 468 5.29 17.33 -15.59
N GLY A 469 4.42 17.79 -16.50
CA GLY A 469 3.00 17.95 -16.20
C GLY A 469 2.23 16.64 -16.00
N VAL A 470 2.71 15.51 -16.55
CA VAL A 470 2.13 14.18 -16.28
C VAL A 470 2.60 13.67 -14.92
N GLU A 471 3.86 13.89 -14.56
CA GLU A 471 4.42 13.50 -13.26
C GLU A 471 3.86 14.35 -12.10
N GLU A 472 3.63 15.65 -12.31
CA GLU A 472 2.92 16.53 -11.38
C GLU A 472 1.46 16.09 -11.19
N LEU A 473 0.74 15.81 -12.28
CA LEU A 473 -0.66 15.36 -12.26
C LEU A 473 -0.87 14.01 -11.53
N VAL A 474 0.18 13.19 -11.41
CA VAL A 474 0.13 11.91 -10.67
C VAL A 474 0.88 11.95 -9.33
N GLY A 475 1.25 13.15 -8.86
CA GLY A 475 1.71 13.39 -7.48
C GLY A 475 3.19 13.11 -7.21
N VAL A 476 4.07 13.09 -8.22
CA VAL A 476 5.48 12.68 -8.08
C VAL A 476 6.38 13.78 -7.50
N ARG A 477 5.96 15.06 -7.46
CA ARG A 477 6.75 16.18 -6.91
C ARG A 477 6.01 16.93 -5.79
N GLY A 478 6.47 16.76 -4.54
CA GLY A 478 6.08 17.57 -3.37
C GLY A 478 6.96 18.81 -3.18
N THR A 479 6.40 19.91 -2.65
CA THR A 479 6.98 21.26 -2.77
C THR A 479 7.86 21.72 -1.59
N PHE A 480 9.04 22.30 -1.92
CA PHE A 480 9.85 23.12 -1.00
C PHE A 480 9.45 24.60 -1.08
N THR A 481 8.70 25.15 -0.12
CA THR A 481 8.73 26.61 0.22
C THR A 481 8.37 26.85 1.69
N ALA A 482 8.88 27.93 2.31
CA ALA A 482 8.74 28.18 3.74
C ALA A 482 8.41 29.65 4.06
N THR A 483 7.55 29.90 5.07
CA THR A 483 7.57 31.13 5.89
C THR A 483 6.72 30.97 7.18
N PRO A 484 7.16 31.41 8.37
CA PRO A 484 6.45 31.22 9.65
C PRO A 484 5.85 32.53 10.24
N PRO A 485 4.99 32.43 11.28
CA PRO A 485 5.19 33.35 12.41
C PRO A 485 4.80 32.85 13.83
N ARG A 486 5.67 33.26 14.79
CA ARG A 486 5.40 33.76 16.18
C ARG A 486 5.41 32.81 17.40
N HIS A 487 6.05 33.35 18.45
CA HIS A 487 6.41 32.76 19.75
C HIS A 487 5.27 32.75 20.79
N ASN A 488 5.42 31.92 21.85
CA ASN A 488 5.54 32.49 23.20
C ASN A 488 6.38 31.64 24.18
N ASN A 489 6.81 32.24 25.29
CA ASN A 489 7.89 31.76 26.17
C ASN A 489 7.47 30.86 27.35
N GLY A 490 8.41 30.06 27.87
CA GLY A 490 8.28 29.34 29.15
C GLY A 490 9.60 28.71 29.65
N THR A 491 10.32 29.43 30.51
CA THR A 491 11.62 29.03 31.10
C THR A 491 11.50 28.17 32.36
N GLN A 492 12.40 27.19 32.56
CA GLN A 492 12.95 26.83 33.89
C GLN A 492 14.27 26.02 33.84
N THR A 493 15.01 26.10 34.95
CA THR A 493 16.42 25.71 35.20
C THR A 493 16.61 24.21 35.56
N LEU A 494 17.58 23.44 35.04
CA LEU A 494 19.05 23.40 35.29
C LEU A 494 19.49 22.70 36.59
N GLU A 495 20.23 21.59 36.48
CA GLU A 495 21.42 21.29 37.32
C GLU A 495 22.32 20.18 36.72
N THR A 496 23.49 19.91 37.31
CA THR A 496 24.67 19.34 36.62
C THR A 496 25.43 18.24 37.36
N PHE A 497 26.02 17.27 36.63
CA PHE A 497 27.19 16.48 37.08
C PHE A 497 28.38 16.50 36.09
N LYS A 498 29.56 15.98 36.50
CA LYS A 498 30.86 15.98 35.80
C LYS A 498 31.70 14.72 36.13
N SER A 499 32.46 14.20 35.15
CA SER A 499 33.70 13.38 35.30
C SER A 499 34.28 13.11 33.88
N SER A 500 35.44 13.64 33.45
CA SER A 500 36.81 13.03 33.40
C SER A 500 36.88 11.60 32.81
N THR A 501 37.65 11.29 31.75
CA THR A 501 39.13 11.36 31.62
C THR A 501 39.63 11.52 30.15
N GLN A 502 40.95 11.50 29.89
CA GLN A 502 41.63 11.73 28.58
C GLN A 502 42.62 10.55 28.28
N SER A 503 43.32 10.35 27.14
CA SER A 503 43.59 11.03 25.84
C SER A 503 44.20 9.96 24.86
N PRO A 504 45.04 10.21 23.81
CA PRO A 504 45.10 11.27 22.77
C PRO A 504 45.25 10.71 21.31
N ARG A 505 44.82 11.45 20.27
CA ARG A 505 45.41 11.35 18.90
C ARG A 505 45.53 12.71 18.20
N ALA A 506 46.56 12.88 17.37
CA ALA A 506 47.14 14.19 17.04
C ALA A 506 46.29 15.12 16.13
N SER A 507 45.33 14.60 15.36
CA SER A 507 44.40 15.43 14.58
C SER A 507 43.44 16.26 15.44
N GLN A 508 43.17 15.78 16.66
CA GLN A 508 42.26 16.41 17.61
C GLN A 508 42.80 17.76 18.12
N ARG A 509 44.13 17.96 18.13
CA ARG A 509 44.79 19.17 18.65
C ARG A 509 44.45 20.46 17.89
N MET A 510 44.14 20.42 16.58
CA MET A 510 43.74 21.63 15.86
C MET A 510 42.32 22.10 16.25
N TYR A 511 41.38 21.17 16.41
CA TYR A 511 40.03 21.49 16.90
C TYR A 511 40.02 21.79 18.41
N GLU A 512 40.83 21.12 19.22
CA GLU A 512 40.95 21.41 20.65
C GLU A 512 41.64 22.77 20.90
N ALA A 513 42.64 23.16 20.11
CA ALA A 513 43.23 24.50 20.17
C ALA A 513 42.19 25.60 19.87
N PHE A 514 41.31 25.36 18.88
CA PHE A 514 40.20 26.24 18.54
C PHE A 514 39.22 26.42 19.71
N PHE A 515 38.81 25.32 20.36
CA PHE A 515 37.91 25.38 21.52
C PHE A 515 38.59 25.92 22.80
N THR A 516 39.89 25.69 22.98
CA THR A 516 40.67 26.27 24.08
C THR A 516 40.79 27.79 23.91
N LEU A 517 40.90 28.28 22.67
CA LEU A 517 40.84 29.72 22.35
C LEU A 517 39.46 30.33 22.63
N LEU A 518 38.36 29.60 22.39
CA LEU A 518 37.02 30.01 22.83
C LEU A 518 36.93 30.07 24.37
N ASP A 519 37.27 29.01 25.11
CA ASP A 519 37.18 29.00 26.58
C ASP A 519 38.15 30.01 27.25
N PHE A 520 39.24 30.41 26.58
CA PHE A 520 40.12 31.49 27.05
C PHE A 520 39.53 32.89 26.78
N ARG A 521 38.93 33.14 25.60
CA ARG A 521 38.25 34.42 25.29
C ARG A 521 36.91 34.58 26.03
N PHE A 522 36.23 33.49 26.40
CA PHE A 522 35.00 33.51 27.21
C PHE A 522 35.16 34.13 28.61
N LYS A 523 36.39 34.31 29.11
CA LYS A 523 36.66 34.99 30.39
C LYS A 523 36.71 36.52 30.30
N VAL A 524 36.67 37.12 29.10
CA VAL A 524 37.02 38.54 28.90
C VAL A 524 35.89 39.39 28.31
N PHE A 525 34.90 38.80 27.64
CA PHE A 525 33.82 39.55 26.97
C PHE A 525 32.43 39.30 27.62
N PRO A 526 31.83 40.32 28.26
CA PRO A 526 30.51 40.19 28.88
C PRO A 526 29.39 40.51 27.87
N PHE A 527 28.36 39.65 27.82
CA PHE A 527 27.06 39.83 27.14
C PHE A 527 27.05 39.94 25.60
N TYR A 528 27.18 38.78 24.92
CA TYR A 528 26.55 38.60 23.60
C TYR A 528 25.10 38.11 23.78
N PRO A 529 24.12 38.62 23.03
CA PRO A 529 22.70 38.29 23.21
C PRO A 529 22.35 36.86 22.75
N SER A 530 23.11 36.30 21.81
CA SER A 530 22.92 34.92 21.32
C SER A 530 24.24 34.29 20.87
N ILE A 531 24.24 32.97 20.67
CA ILE A 531 25.39 32.24 20.14
C ILE A 531 25.69 32.60 18.69
N SER A 532 24.66 32.92 17.88
CA SER A 532 24.86 33.42 16.51
C SER A 532 25.55 34.78 16.50
N ALA A 533 25.17 35.71 17.39
CA ALA A 533 25.86 36.99 17.54
C ALA A 533 27.35 36.82 17.91
N LEU A 534 27.67 35.88 18.81
CA LEU A 534 29.06 35.53 19.13
C LEU A 534 29.79 34.91 17.93
N HIS A 535 29.18 33.97 17.21
CA HIS A 535 29.80 33.33 16.04
C HIS A 535 30.06 34.33 14.91
N GLN A 536 29.15 35.29 14.68
CA GLN A 536 29.32 36.37 13.72
C GLN A 536 30.46 37.32 14.11
N ASP A 537 30.57 37.70 15.39
CA ASP A 537 31.66 38.56 15.87
C ASP A 537 33.03 37.85 15.89
N LEU A 538 33.08 36.57 16.25
CA LEU A 538 34.28 35.75 16.11
C LEU A 538 34.70 35.60 14.62
N TYR A 539 33.73 35.42 13.72
CA TYR A 539 33.98 35.38 12.28
C TYR A 539 34.54 36.70 11.74
N ALA A 540 33.98 37.84 12.15
CA ALA A 540 34.43 39.18 11.75
C ALA A 540 35.80 39.53 12.36
N SER A 541 36.00 39.28 13.67
CA SER A 541 37.26 39.56 14.37
C SER A 541 38.43 38.67 13.92
N SER A 542 38.15 37.54 13.24
CA SER A 542 39.17 36.75 12.54
C SER A 542 39.61 37.34 11.18
N ARG A 543 38.99 38.43 10.73
CA ARG A 543 39.25 39.10 9.45
C ARG A 543 39.54 40.60 9.59
N PRO A 544 40.40 41.04 10.53
CA PRO A 544 40.56 42.47 10.86
C PRO A 544 41.00 43.30 9.65
N PHE A 545 41.91 42.77 8.82
CA PHE A 545 42.40 43.48 7.62
C PHE A 545 41.37 43.51 6.48
N LEU A 546 40.45 42.55 6.41
CA LEU A 546 39.35 42.55 5.44
C LEU A 546 38.34 43.63 5.80
N THR A 547 37.95 43.70 7.08
CA THR A 547 37.11 44.76 7.66
C THR A 547 37.77 46.14 7.51
N LEU A 548 39.07 46.24 7.75
CA LEU A 548 39.84 47.48 7.58
C LEU A 548 39.89 47.96 6.13
N ALA A 549 40.08 47.04 5.18
CA ALA A 549 40.06 47.32 3.74
C ALA A 549 38.67 47.76 3.24
N GLN A 550 37.60 47.18 3.79
CA GLN A 550 36.22 47.57 3.48
C GLN A 550 35.83 48.93 4.07
N THR A 551 36.32 49.25 5.28
CA THR A 551 35.93 50.48 6.00
C THR A 551 36.76 51.71 5.61
N LYS A 552 38.06 51.56 5.34
CA LYS A 552 38.92 52.67 4.87
C LYS A 552 39.05 52.75 3.35
N GLY A 553 38.85 51.63 2.64
CA GLY A 553 39.16 51.48 1.21
C GLY A 553 40.60 51.02 0.99
N ILE A 554 40.81 50.10 0.05
CA ILE A 554 42.13 49.48 -0.22
C ILE A 554 43.19 50.51 -0.61
N SER A 555 42.82 51.59 -1.31
CA SER A 555 43.73 52.65 -1.75
C SER A 555 44.41 53.39 -0.60
N SER A 556 43.69 53.68 0.50
CA SER A 556 44.18 54.46 1.64
C SER A 556 44.98 53.65 2.67
N LEU A 557 45.06 52.33 2.52
CA LEU A 557 45.85 51.48 3.41
C LEU A 557 47.36 51.75 3.24
N THR A 558 48.11 51.69 4.35
CA THR A 558 49.58 51.72 4.32
C THR A 558 50.16 50.49 3.60
N PRO A 559 51.43 50.52 3.15
CA PRO A 559 52.06 49.36 2.51
C PRO A 559 52.02 48.08 3.38
N THR A 560 52.17 48.23 4.70
CA THR A 560 52.10 47.12 5.66
C THR A 560 50.68 46.55 5.78
N GLU A 561 49.65 47.40 5.85
CA GLU A 561 48.24 46.96 5.87
C GLU A 561 47.82 46.31 4.54
N LYS A 562 48.34 46.77 3.39
CA LYS A 562 48.13 46.15 2.07
C LYS A 562 48.72 44.75 1.99
N ALA A 563 49.93 44.55 2.51
CA ALA A 563 50.56 43.23 2.60
C ALA A 563 49.80 42.28 3.54
N ALA A 564 49.38 42.78 4.71
CA ALA A 564 48.56 42.04 5.66
C ALA A 564 47.19 41.63 5.08
N TYR A 565 46.53 42.54 4.34
CA TYR A 565 45.29 42.24 3.62
C TYR A 565 45.48 41.14 2.57
N ALA A 566 46.49 41.24 1.70
CA ALA A 566 46.79 40.23 0.69
C ALA A 566 47.04 38.84 1.31
N ASN A 567 47.86 38.78 2.36
CA ASN A 567 48.15 37.55 3.08
C ASN A 567 46.90 36.95 3.75
N SER A 568 46.02 37.78 4.32
CA SER A 568 44.75 37.32 4.88
C SER A 568 43.81 36.73 3.82
N ARG A 569 43.81 37.26 2.59
CA ARG A 569 43.04 36.72 1.46
C ARG A 569 43.61 35.40 0.94
N PHE A 570 44.93 35.23 0.93
CA PHE A 570 45.54 33.93 0.63
C PHE A 570 45.17 32.88 1.69
N LEU A 571 45.28 33.23 2.99
CA LEU A 571 44.84 32.34 4.09
C LEU A 571 43.38 31.89 3.92
N GLU A 572 42.47 32.83 3.64
CA GLU A 572 41.03 32.57 3.49
C GLU A 572 40.69 31.72 2.27
N THR A 573 41.31 32.00 1.12
CA THR A 573 41.05 31.26 -0.13
C THR A 573 41.72 29.88 -0.15
N GLY A 574 42.67 29.62 0.75
CA GLY A 574 43.43 28.36 0.81
C GLY A 574 44.41 28.15 -0.35
N VAL A 575 44.52 29.10 -1.28
CA VAL A 575 45.36 29.02 -2.50
C VAL A 575 46.82 28.72 -2.17
N TRP A 576 47.32 29.20 -1.03
CA TRP A 576 48.70 28.93 -0.58
C TRP A 576 49.03 27.44 -0.44
N LYS A 577 48.03 26.57 -0.22
CA LYS A 577 48.21 25.11 -0.15
C LYS A 577 48.66 24.49 -1.47
N THR A 578 48.46 25.20 -2.59
CA THR A 578 48.87 24.78 -3.93
C THR A 578 50.31 25.17 -4.28
N TRP A 579 50.95 26.02 -3.46
CA TRP A 579 52.30 26.51 -3.71
C TRP A 579 53.37 25.47 -3.31
N PRO A 580 54.55 25.45 -3.96
CA PRO A 580 55.69 24.65 -3.51
C PRO A 580 56.08 24.88 -2.05
N ALA A 581 56.55 23.83 -1.37
CA ALA A 581 56.87 23.86 0.06
C ALA A 581 57.78 25.03 0.54
N PRO A 582 58.79 25.50 -0.22
CA PRO A 582 59.57 26.69 0.17
C PRO A 582 58.70 27.95 0.27
N GLN A 583 57.79 28.16 -0.69
CA GLN A 583 56.89 29.31 -0.72
C GLN A 583 55.85 29.24 0.39
N GLN A 584 55.36 28.04 0.73
CA GLN A 584 54.49 27.86 1.91
C GLN A 584 55.23 28.24 3.20
N LYS A 585 56.51 27.89 3.34
CA LYS A 585 57.32 28.22 4.52
C LYS A 585 57.56 29.72 4.66
N GLU A 586 57.87 30.41 3.56
CA GLU A 586 58.01 31.88 3.55
C GLU A 586 56.67 32.58 3.84
N PHE A 587 55.57 32.07 3.29
CA PHE A 587 54.22 32.56 3.56
C PHE A 587 53.88 32.45 5.05
N TRP A 588 54.06 31.28 5.67
CA TRP A 588 53.81 31.09 7.11
C TRP A 588 54.70 31.98 7.99
N ALA A 589 55.98 32.16 7.64
CA ALA A 589 56.84 33.11 8.34
C ALA A 589 56.34 34.56 8.22
N ALA A 590 55.72 34.94 7.10
CA ALA A 590 55.07 36.25 6.95
C ALA A 590 53.76 36.36 7.76
N ILE A 591 52.95 35.29 7.83
CA ILE A 591 51.75 35.21 8.69
C ILE A 591 52.11 35.45 10.16
N GLU A 592 53.12 34.73 10.67
CA GLU A 592 53.60 34.86 12.05
C GLU A 592 54.17 36.26 12.33
N LYS A 593 55.03 36.78 11.43
CA LYS A 593 55.64 38.11 11.57
C LYS A 593 54.61 39.26 11.54
N GLN A 594 53.49 39.08 10.82
CA GLN A 594 52.39 40.04 10.76
C GLN A 594 51.30 39.79 11.82
N ASN A 595 51.44 38.73 12.63
CA ASN A 595 50.47 38.29 13.65
C ASN A 595 49.03 38.18 13.09
N LEU A 596 48.89 37.60 11.89
CA LEU A 596 47.59 37.51 11.22
C LEU A 596 46.73 36.40 11.84
N PRO A 597 45.48 36.69 12.26
CA PRO A 597 44.58 35.67 12.75
C PRO A 597 44.18 34.71 11.63
N ILE A 598 44.03 33.43 11.98
CA ILE A 598 43.52 32.40 11.07
C ILE A 598 42.02 32.68 10.81
N PRO A 599 41.59 32.83 9.54
CA PRO A 599 40.18 33.09 9.23
C PRO A 599 39.27 31.95 9.70
N LEU A 600 38.24 32.27 10.48
CA LEU A 600 37.25 31.28 10.90
C LEU A 600 36.32 30.90 9.73
N PRO A 601 35.78 29.67 9.68
CA PRO A 601 34.73 29.32 8.72
C PRO A 601 33.49 30.21 8.92
N LYS A 602 32.74 30.47 7.85
CA LYS A 602 31.48 31.22 7.93
C LYS A 602 30.53 30.49 8.91
N PRO A 603 29.87 31.20 9.84
CA PRO A 603 28.84 30.60 10.68
C PRO A 603 27.85 29.84 9.82
N GLN A 604 27.68 28.55 10.13
CA GLN A 604 26.66 27.70 9.54
C GLN A 604 25.43 27.73 10.44
N ASP A 605 24.26 27.53 9.83
CA ASP A 605 23.01 27.31 10.56
C ASP A 605 23.22 26.18 11.57
N LEU A 606 22.95 26.48 12.85
CA LEU A 606 23.11 25.51 13.94
C LEU A 606 21.94 24.53 14.04
N GLY A 607 20.88 24.74 13.27
CA GLY A 607 19.65 23.96 13.27
C GLY A 607 18.73 24.28 14.44
N LYS A 608 17.65 23.50 14.57
CA LYS A 608 16.71 23.58 15.69
C LYS A 608 16.99 22.45 16.68
N ASP A 609 16.69 22.69 17.95
CA ASP A 609 16.64 21.63 18.96
C ASP A 609 15.41 20.73 18.76
N LYS A 610 15.32 19.64 19.53
CA LYS A 610 14.20 18.67 19.45
C LYS A 610 12.84 19.25 19.85
N ARG A 611 12.77 20.50 20.31
CA ARG A 611 11.54 21.25 20.63
C ARG A 611 11.24 22.34 19.59
N GLY A 612 11.98 22.35 18.47
CA GLY A 612 11.83 23.33 17.40
C GLY A 612 12.44 24.70 17.71
N ARG A 613 13.13 24.89 18.84
CA ARG A 613 13.80 26.16 19.14
C ARG A 613 15.10 26.24 18.34
N ASP A 614 15.21 27.28 17.54
CA ASP A 614 16.41 27.60 16.76
C ASP A 614 17.62 27.78 17.69
N LEU A 615 18.66 26.98 17.46
CA LEU A 615 19.89 26.95 18.27
C LEU A 615 20.70 28.24 18.13
N GLU A 616 20.55 29.00 17.04
CA GLU A 616 21.16 30.33 16.88
C GLU A 616 20.65 31.36 17.89
N THR A 617 19.41 31.17 18.38
CA THR A 617 18.74 32.07 19.35
C THR A 617 19.10 31.78 20.81
N TYR A 618 19.92 30.76 21.08
CA TYR A 618 20.32 30.41 22.43
C TYR A 618 21.30 31.47 22.93
N SER A 619 21.13 31.92 24.17
CA SER A 619 22.23 32.62 24.86
C SER A 619 23.45 31.71 24.93
N VAL A 620 24.64 32.30 25.01
CA VAL A 620 25.91 31.57 25.13
C VAL A 620 25.88 30.53 26.26
N GLY A 621 25.21 30.85 27.37
CA GLY A 621 25.02 29.95 28.52
C GLY A 621 24.08 28.77 28.22
N GLU A 622 22.91 29.03 27.62
CA GLU A 622 21.97 27.99 27.22
C GLU A 622 22.60 27.04 26.19
N TYR A 623 23.30 27.56 25.17
CA TYR A 623 23.93 26.74 24.15
C TYR A 623 25.03 25.83 24.74
N LYS A 624 25.81 26.34 25.70
CA LYS A 624 26.82 25.55 26.43
C LYS A 624 26.18 24.40 27.23
N GLN A 625 24.98 24.60 27.77
CA GLN A 625 24.23 23.57 28.50
C GLN A 625 23.52 22.57 27.58
N TYR A 626 22.99 23.03 26.44
CA TYR A 626 22.46 22.17 25.39
C TYR A 626 23.56 21.22 24.87
N ARG A 627 24.72 21.77 24.47
CA ARG A 627 25.89 20.98 24.04
C ARG A 627 26.54 20.16 25.16
N LYS A 628 26.16 20.34 26.43
CA LYS A 628 26.55 19.47 27.55
C LYS A 628 25.59 18.29 27.64
N ARG A 629 24.27 18.56 27.68
CA ARG A 629 23.21 17.53 27.68
C ARG A 629 23.25 16.62 26.45
N GLU A 630 23.47 17.16 25.26
CA GLU A 630 23.63 16.35 24.03
C GLU A 630 24.84 15.40 24.10
N ARG A 631 25.96 15.83 24.70
CA ARG A 631 27.14 14.96 24.88
C ARG A 631 26.93 13.89 25.96
N GLU A 632 26.19 14.21 27.02
CA GLU A 632 25.81 13.25 28.06
C GLU A 632 24.82 12.21 27.51
N PHE A 633 23.82 12.67 26.75
CA PHE A 633 22.85 11.82 26.05
C PHE A 633 23.53 10.86 25.07
N GLU A 634 24.40 11.38 24.21
CA GLU A 634 25.15 10.59 23.22
C GLU A 634 26.13 9.61 23.89
N GLY A 635 26.71 9.98 25.05
CA GLY A 635 27.52 9.08 25.88
C GLY A 635 26.71 7.90 26.41
N LEU A 636 25.58 8.16 27.07
CA LEU A 636 24.68 7.14 27.61
C LEU A 636 24.11 6.23 26.50
N ARG A 637 23.78 6.79 25.33
CA ARG A 637 23.33 6.02 24.15
C ARG A 637 24.40 5.04 23.67
N ARG A 638 25.67 5.48 23.59
CA ARG A 638 26.80 4.62 23.21
C ARG A 638 27.07 3.52 24.23
N GLU A 639 26.91 3.78 25.52
CA GLU A 639 27.02 2.75 26.56
C GLU A 639 25.92 1.70 26.45
N SER A 640 24.66 2.11 26.27
CA SER A 640 23.52 1.19 26.08
C SER A 640 23.67 0.32 24.81
N VAL A 641 24.16 0.90 23.70
CA VAL A 641 24.54 0.11 22.50
C VAL A 641 25.66 -0.88 22.81
N ARG A 642 26.72 -0.46 23.53
CA ARG A 642 27.81 -1.37 23.93
C ARG A 642 27.35 -2.48 24.87
N PHE A 643 26.35 -2.23 25.72
CA PHE A 643 25.76 -3.27 26.56
C PHE A 643 25.00 -4.31 25.72
N ARG A 644 24.12 -3.88 24.81
CA ARG A 644 23.42 -4.78 23.87
C ARG A 644 24.39 -5.65 23.06
N ASN A 645 25.39 -5.04 22.43
CA ASN A 645 26.39 -5.74 21.62
C ASN A 645 27.30 -6.68 22.42
N ARG A 646 27.39 -6.52 23.75
CA ARG A 646 28.04 -7.50 24.65
C ARG A 646 27.10 -8.65 24.99
N ARG A 647 25.82 -8.36 25.27
CA ARG A 647 24.80 -9.36 25.60
C ARG A 647 24.58 -10.36 24.48
N GLU A 648 24.54 -9.92 23.23
CA GLU A 648 24.44 -10.79 22.04
C GLU A 648 25.59 -11.82 21.93
N LYS A 649 26.69 -11.59 22.65
CA LYS A 649 27.92 -12.42 22.62
C LYS A 649 28.18 -13.14 23.93
N ALA A 650 27.34 -12.94 24.95
CA ALA A 650 27.51 -13.45 26.30
C ALA A 650 26.74 -14.77 26.50
N GLY A 651 27.29 -15.66 27.31
CA GLY A 651 26.63 -16.90 27.73
C GLY A 651 25.55 -16.66 28.80
N PRO A 652 24.70 -17.67 29.07
CA PRO A 652 23.70 -17.59 30.15
C PRO A 652 24.35 -17.28 31.50
N GLY A 653 23.90 -16.20 32.15
CA GLY A 653 24.37 -15.76 33.47
C GLY A 653 25.57 -14.79 33.49
N GLU A 654 26.27 -14.55 32.37
CA GLU A 654 27.50 -13.73 32.38
C GLU A 654 27.29 -12.23 32.68
N LEU A 655 26.05 -11.72 32.57
CA LEU A 655 25.73 -10.28 32.68
C LEU A 655 24.66 -9.94 33.73
N GLU A 656 24.30 -10.88 34.62
CA GLU A 656 23.21 -10.69 35.60
C GLU A 656 23.39 -9.45 36.49
N GLY A 657 24.62 -9.10 36.87
CA GLY A 657 24.92 -7.91 37.68
C GLY A 657 24.86 -6.57 36.96
N GLU A 658 24.80 -6.55 35.62
CA GLU A 658 24.82 -5.30 34.83
C GLU A 658 23.41 -4.82 34.42
N PHE A 659 22.37 -5.66 34.58
CA PHE A 659 21.00 -5.30 34.16
C PHE A 659 20.41 -4.11 34.94
N ASP A 660 20.62 -4.01 36.25
CA ASP A 660 20.13 -2.86 37.03
C ASP A 660 20.86 -1.55 36.67
N GLU A 661 22.12 -1.60 36.23
CA GLU A 661 22.81 -0.43 35.71
C GLU A 661 22.23 0.02 34.36
N GLU A 662 21.98 -0.91 33.44
CA GLU A 662 21.34 -0.62 32.16
C GLU A 662 19.91 -0.10 32.32
N LYS A 663 19.13 -0.68 33.23
CA LYS A 663 17.78 -0.22 33.62
C LYS A 663 17.79 1.22 34.12
N ASN A 664 18.77 1.60 34.95
CA ASN A 664 18.95 2.98 35.41
C ASN A 664 19.44 3.89 34.27
N ARG A 665 20.31 3.40 33.38
CA ARG A 665 20.80 4.12 32.18
C ARG A 665 19.65 4.43 31.20
N ARG A 666 18.75 3.48 30.96
CA ARG A 666 17.55 3.66 30.11
C ARG A 666 16.52 4.60 30.73
N LYS A 667 16.23 4.46 32.03
CA LYS A 667 15.38 5.43 32.76
C LYS A 667 15.92 6.86 32.65
N LEU A 668 17.24 7.03 32.79
CA LEU A 668 17.88 8.33 32.63
C LEU A 668 17.82 8.85 31.19
N LEU A 669 17.98 7.97 30.18
CA LEU A 669 17.78 8.31 28.77
C LEU A 669 16.34 8.78 28.49
N GLY A 670 15.31 8.09 28.99
CA GLY A 670 13.91 8.48 28.84
C GLY A 670 13.61 9.86 29.45
N VAL A 671 14.06 10.08 30.70
CA VAL A 671 13.95 11.38 31.38
C VAL A 671 14.68 12.49 30.63
N LEU A 672 15.87 12.23 30.08
CA LEU A 672 16.63 13.21 29.28
C LEU A 672 16.01 13.49 27.91
N GLN A 673 15.29 12.53 27.31
CA GLN A 673 14.50 12.74 26.10
C GLN A 673 13.17 13.47 26.37
N GLY A 674 12.68 13.45 27.61
CA GLY A 674 11.34 13.93 27.95
C GLY A 674 10.22 13.00 27.49
N LYS A 675 10.53 11.76 27.10
CA LYS A 675 9.55 10.71 26.81
C LYS A 675 9.19 9.97 28.10
N LYS A 676 7.90 9.68 28.28
CA LYS A 676 7.45 8.66 29.24
C LYS A 676 7.83 7.30 28.63
N MET A 677 8.52 6.44 29.38
CA MET A 677 8.86 5.10 28.86
C MET A 677 7.58 4.30 28.62
N GLY A 678 7.63 3.41 27.64
CA GLY A 678 6.54 2.49 27.32
C GLY A 678 6.26 1.48 28.44
N ILE A 679 5.13 0.77 28.33
CA ILE A 679 4.68 -0.22 29.32
C ILE A 679 5.63 -1.42 29.35
N TYR A 680 6.06 -1.89 28.17
CA TYR A 680 6.90 -3.06 28.01
C TYR A 680 8.40 -2.69 28.02
N GLU A 681 8.76 -1.52 27.48
CA GLU A 681 10.12 -0.95 27.63
C GLU A 681 10.48 -0.69 29.11
N GLY A 682 9.47 -0.46 29.96
CA GLY A 682 9.62 -0.26 31.40
C GLY A 682 9.58 -1.52 32.26
N ASP A 683 9.21 -2.67 31.70
CA ASP A 683 8.99 -3.92 32.43
C ASP A 683 10.21 -4.86 32.32
N PRO A 684 10.90 -5.20 33.44
CA PRO A 684 12.01 -6.15 33.43
C PRO A 684 11.66 -7.54 32.91
N GLU A 685 10.40 -7.96 32.91
CA GLU A 685 9.99 -9.25 32.30
C GLU A 685 10.16 -9.25 30.77
N TRP A 686 10.39 -8.10 30.12
CA TRP A 686 10.52 -7.96 28.67
C TRP A 686 11.92 -7.57 28.19
N ASP A 687 12.91 -7.49 29.11
CA ASP A 687 14.26 -6.99 28.79
C ASP A 687 15.02 -7.87 27.77
N ASP A 688 14.72 -9.17 27.65
CA ASP A 688 15.26 -10.09 26.63
C ASP A 688 14.60 -10.00 25.25
N VAL A 689 13.46 -9.34 25.13
CA VAL A 689 12.71 -9.23 23.88
C VAL A 689 13.04 -7.89 23.20
N VAL A 690 13.57 -7.95 21.98
CA VAL A 690 13.74 -6.75 21.14
C VAL A 690 12.47 -6.55 20.31
N PRO A 691 11.68 -5.47 20.52
CA PRO A 691 10.43 -5.28 19.80
C PRO A 691 10.68 -5.04 18.31
N ILE A 692 9.84 -5.65 17.47
CA ILE A 692 9.89 -5.50 16.01
C ILE A 692 8.88 -4.42 15.61
N PRO A 693 9.31 -3.23 15.15
CA PRO A 693 8.38 -2.16 14.78
C PRO A 693 7.43 -2.59 13.65
N GLN A 694 6.35 -1.85 13.47
CA GLN A 694 5.51 -2.04 12.29
C GLN A 694 6.20 -1.37 11.11
N ASP A 695 6.43 -2.13 10.05
CA ASP A 695 6.94 -1.63 8.78
C ASP A 695 5.77 -1.58 7.80
N ASP A 696 5.15 -0.41 7.68
CA ASP A 696 4.07 -0.14 6.73
C ASP A 696 4.61 0.20 5.33
N GLY A 697 5.94 0.34 5.17
CA GLY A 697 6.60 0.87 3.98
C GLY A 697 6.48 2.39 3.81
N GLU A 698 7.35 2.95 2.96
CA GLU A 698 7.29 4.38 2.60
C GLU A 698 6.06 4.65 1.72
N GLY A 699 5.26 5.66 2.08
CA GLY A 699 4.02 5.99 1.36
C GLY A 699 2.80 5.12 1.70
N ALA A 700 2.83 4.38 2.82
CA ALA A 700 1.75 3.54 3.34
C ALA A 700 0.35 4.15 3.20
N LEU A 701 -0.55 3.47 2.47
CA LEU A 701 -1.95 3.87 2.34
C LEU A 701 -2.74 3.44 3.58
N ALA A 702 -3.53 4.36 4.14
CA ALA A 702 -4.30 4.16 5.36
C ALA A 702 -3.44 3.75 6.58
N GLN A 703 -2.22 4.29 6.69
CA GLN A 703 -1.42 4.18 7.92
C GLN A 703 -2.25 4.66 9.11
N ILE A 704 -2.54 3.74 10.03
CA ILE A 704 -3.26 4.08 11.25
C ILE A 704 -2.27 4.77 12.18
N ALA A 705 -2.60 6.00 12.60
CA ALA A 705 -1.90 6.68 13.68
C ALA A 705 -2.19 5.97 15.02
N TYR A 706 -1.58 4.79 15.20
CA TYR A 706 -1.69 4.01 16.43
C TYR A 706 -1.18 4.83 17.62
N THR A 707 -1.76 4.61 18.79
CA THR A 707 -1.20 5.13 20.03
C THR A 707 0.20 4.52 20.25
N ASP A 708 1.11 5.27 20.88
CA ASP A 708 2.45 4.77 21.24
C ASP A 708 2.37 3.43 21.98
N GLU A 709 1.38 3.28 22.87
CA GLU A 709 1.03 2.07 23.63
C GLU A 709 0.66 0.87 22.73
N TYR A 710 -0.20 1.07 21.72
CA TYR A 710 -0.57 0.00 20.80
C TYR A 710 0.59 -0.39 19.87
N ALA A 711 1.33 0.61 19.37
CA ALA A 711 2.50 0.39 18.51
C ALA A 711 3.61 -0.37 19.26
N GLU A 712 3.85 -0.03 20.53
CA GLU A 712 4.76 -0.74 21.42
C GLU A 712 4.30 -2.19 21.65
N ALA A 713 3.06 -2.40 22.13
CA ALA A 713 2.55 -3.72 22.43
C ALA A 713 2.58 -4.66 21.21
N MET A 714 2.15 -4.16 20.04
CA MET A 714 2.24 -4.89 18.78
C MET A 714 3.69 -5.16 18.36
N GLY A 715 4.64 -4.31 18.74
CA GLY A 715 6.06 -4.52 18.47
C GLY A 715 6.66 -5.67 19.28
N TYR A 716 6.31 -5.74 20.56
CA TYR A 716 6.64 -6.90 21.41
C TYR A 716 5.92 -8.17 20.94
N LEU A 717 4.67 -8.08 20.47
CA LEU A 717 3.94 -9.24 19.94
C LEU A 717 4.62 -9.80 18.69
N ARG A 718 5.01 -8.96 17.74
CA ARG A 718 5.75 -9.39 16.54
C ARG A 718 7.07 -10.10 16.91
N ALA A 719 7.77 -9.61 17.94
CA ALA A 719 9.01 -10.22 18.42
C ALA A 719 8.80 -11.64 19.01
N VAL A 720 7.86 -11.81 19.95
CA VAL A 720 7.58 -13.13 20.53
C VAL A 720 6.97 -14.11 19.52
N MET A 721 6.20 -13.61 18.56
CA MET A 721 5.70 -14.41 17.43
C MET A 721 6.84 -14.91 16.51
N ALA A 722 7.83 -14.06 16.22
CA ALA A 722 9.00 -14.45 15.44
C ALA A 722 9.86 -15.49 16.18
N ALA A 723 9.99 -15.33 17.51
CA ALA A 723 10.65 -16.30 18.40
C ALA A 723 9.84 -17.60 18.62
N LYS A 724 8.54 -17.62 18.24
CA LYS A 724 7.57 -18.69 18.55
C LYS A 724 7.45 -18.98 20.05
N GLU A 725 7.55 -17.94 20.87
CA GLU A 725 7.47 -18.05 22.31
C GLU A 725 6.02 -18.30 22.77
N HIS A 726 5.85 -19.28 23.66
CA HIS A 726 4.60 -19.55 24.36
C HIS A 726 4.87 -19.54 25.88
N SER A 727 4.46 -18.46 26.55
CA SER A 727 4.78 -18.16 27.94
C SER A 727 3.65 -17.37 28.62
N GLN A 728 3.68 -17.25 29.95
CA GLN A 728 2.64 -16.51 30.68
C GLN A 728 2.62 -15.02 30.31
N ARG A 729 3.79 -14.38 30.10
CA ARG A 729 3.89 -12.99 29.64
C ARG A 729 3.23 -12.76 28.28
N VAL A 730 3.27 -13.75 27.38
CA VAL A 730 2.56 -13.70 26.09
C VAL A 730 1.03 -13.70 26.28
N LEU A 731 0.49 -14.38 27.30
CA LEU A 731 -0.93 -14.27 27.63
C LEU A 731 -1.28 -12.87 28.13
N THR A 732 -0.50 -12.30 29.04
CA THR A 732 -0.69 -10.92 29.52
C THR A 732 -0.60 -9.89 28.39
N LEU A 733 0.37 -10.05 27.47
CA LEU A 733 0.52 -9.19 26.28
C LEU A 733 -0.68 -9.30 25.33
N THR A 734 -1.12 -10.53 25.01
CA THR A 734 -2.25 -10.72 24.09
C THR A 734 -3.57 -10.22 24.68
N GLU A 735 -3.77 -10.35 25.99
CA GLU A 735 -4.90 -9.75 26.72
C GLU A 735 -4.92 -8.22 26.59
N HIS A 736 -3.79 -7.57 26.86
CA HIS A 736 -3.67 -6.12 26.71
C HIS A 736 -3.92 -5.65 25.27
N ILE A 737 -3.36 -6.33 24.26
CA ILE A 737 -3.61 -5.96 22.86
C ILE A 737 -5.08 -6.19 22.48
N ILE A 738 -5.73 -7.21 23.04
CA ILE A 738 -7.17 -7.46 22.83
C ILE A 738 -8.04 -6.36 23.45
N SER A 739 -7.67 -5.79 24.61
CA SER A 739 -8.41 -4.66 25.18
C SER A 739 -8.28 -3.37 24.34
N LEU A 740 -7.17 -3.20 23.61
CA LEU A 740 -6.96 -2.09 22.68
C LEU A 740 -7.60 -2.32 21.30
N ASN A 741 -7.56 -3.54 20.76
CA ASN A 741 -8.16 -3.91 19.48
C ASN A 741 -8.63 -5.38 19.49
N PRO A 742 -9.87 -5.65 19.93
CA PRO A 742 -10.40 -7.02 20.00
C PRO A 742 -10.68 -7.62 18.62
N ALA A 743 -10.65 -6.84 17.52
CA ALA A 743 -10.86 -7.37 16.16
C ALA A 743 -9.58 -8.00 15.55
N HIS A 744 -8.42 -7.83 16.17
CA HIS A 744 -7.14 -8.26 15.60
C HIS A 744 -6.94 -9.79 15.66
N TYR A 745 -7.40 -10.51 14.62
CA TYR A 745 -7.45 -11.98 14.55
C TYR A 745 -6.12 -12.69 14.85
N THR A 746 -4.99 -12.13 14.45
CA THR A 746 -3.65 -12.70 14.74
C THR A 746 -3.38 -12.84 16.22
N VAL A 747 -3.84 -11.90 17.05
CA VAL A 747 -3.64 -11.87 18.51
C VAL A 747 -4.38 -13.03 19.15
N TRP A 748 -5.66 -13.22 18.79
CA TRP A 748 -6.49 -14.34 19.24
C TRP A 748 -5.94 -15.71 18.82
N LEU A 749 -5.42 -15.82 17.59
CA LEU A 749 -4.80 -17.05 17.10
C LEU A 749 -3.48 -17.36 17.83
N TYR A 750 -2.73 -16.33 18.24
CA TYR A 750 -1.50 -16.52 19.01
C TYR A 750 -1.79 -16.80 20.50
N ARG A 751 -2.81 -16.15 21.07
CA ARG A 751 -3.30 -16.41 22.43
C ARG A 751 -3.77 -17.85 22.58
N SER A 752 -4.67 -18.34 21.71
CA SER A 752 -5.15 -19.73 21.74
C SER A 752 -4.02 -20.76 21.62
N ARG A 753 -3.06 -20.57 20.70
CA ARG A 753 -1.85 -21.42 20.61
C ARG A 753 -1.05 -21.42 21.90
N THR A 754 -0.89 -20.27 22.54
CA THR A 754 -0.14 -20.11 23.79
C THR A 754 -0.86 -20.78 24.97
N LEU A 755 -2.18 -20.56 25.12
CA LEU A 755 -3.00 -21.23 26.13
C LEU A 755 -2.90 -22.76 26.04
N PHE A 756 -2.95 -23.32 24.82
CA PHE A 756 -2.85 -24.77 24.62
C PHE A 756 -1.42 -25.29 24.83
N ALA A 757 -0.39 -24.56 24.41
CA ALA A 757 1.00 -24.91 24.68
C ALA A 757 1.33 -24.92 26.19
N LEU A 758 0.71 -24.02 26.96
CA LEU A 758 0.86 -23.93 28.42
C LEU A 758 -0.09 -24.86 29.19
N SER A 759 -1.06 -25.50 28.52
CA SER A 759 -2.15 -26.25 29.17
C SER A 759 -2.93 -25.41 30.20
N SER A 760 -3.18 -24.14 29.87
CA SER A 760 -3.89 -23.18 30.72
C SER A 760 -5.35 -23.56 30.98
N SER A 761 -5.92 -23.05 32.07
CA SER A 761 -7.29 -23.30 32.52
C SER A 761 -8.33 -22.71 31.54
N ILE A 762 -8.97 -23.57 30.75
CA ILE A 762 -10.05 -23.16 29.82
C ILE A 762 -11.25 -22.51 30.55
N PRO A 763 -11.69 -22.99 31.74
CA PRO A 763 -12.76 -22.31 32.49
C PRO A 763 -12.43 -20.86 32.89
N GLU A 764 -11.17 -20.58 33.26
CA GLU A 764 -10.72 -19.22 33.59
C GLU A 764 -10.68 -18.33 32.34
N GLU A 765 -10.15 -18.86 31.22
CA GLU A 765 -10.19 -18.15 29.93
C GLU A 765 -11.63 -17.88 29.47
N LEU A 766 -12.56 -18.84 29.62
CA LEU A 766 -13.97 -18.63 29.29
C LEU A 766 -14.61 -17.53 30.16
N ALA A 767 -14.24 -17.44 31.45
CA ALA A 767 -14.69 -16.38 32.33
C ALA A 767 -14.17 -15.01 31.87
N TRP A 768 -12.88 -14.89 31.55
CA TRP A 768 -12.30 -13.67 30.98
C TRP A 768 -12.94 -13.28 29.64
N VAL A 769 -13.12 -14.23 28.71
CA VAL A 769 -13.77 -13.99 27.42
C VAL A 769 -15.24 -13.56 27.59
N ASN A 770 -15.95 -13.94 28.67
CA ASN A 770 -17.30 -13.42 28.93
C ASN A 770 -17.30 -11.90 29.11
N GLU A 771 -16.32 -11.35 29.84
CA GLU A 771 -16.19 -9.91 30.09
C GLU A 771 -15.89 -9.17 28.78
N VAL A 772 -14.86 -9.62 28.05
CA VAL A 772 -14.47 -9.05 26.74
C VAL A 772 -15.64 -9.10 25.75
N ALA A 773 -16.44 -10.16 25.76
CA ALA A 773 -17.61 -10.34 24.89
C ALA A 773 -18.80 -9.42 25.23
N LEU A 774 -19.05 -9.15 26.52
CA LEU A 774 -20.11 -8.23 26.96
C LEU A 774 -19.82 -6.79 26.51
N GLU A 775 -18.56 -6.39 26.57
CA GLU A 775 -18.07 -5.10 26.06
C GLU A 775 -18.07 -5.05 24.52
N ASN A 776 -17.67 -6.15 23.85
CA ASN A 776 -17.39 -6.18 22.41
C ASN A 776 -18.32 -7.13 21.63
N GLN A 777 -19.63 -6.95 21.78
CA GLN A 777 -20.66 -7.90 21.36
C GLN A 777 -20.64 -8.31 19.87
N LYS A 778 -20.14 -7.44 18.98
CA LYS A 778 -20.18 -7.61 17.50
C LYS A 778 -18.79 -7.84 16.91
N ASN A 779 -18.16 -8.93 17.34
CA ASN A 779 -16.78 -9.27 17.03
C ASN A 779 -16.67 -10.76 16.66
N TYR A 780 -16.14 -11.10 15.48
CA TYR A 780 -16.06 -12.50 15.04
C TYR A 780 -15.01 -13.32 15.83
N GLN A 781 -13.91 -12.68 16.22
CA GLN A 781 -12.75 -13.31 16.81
C GLN A 781 -13.05 -13.88 18.20
N ILE A 782 -13.78 -13.12 19.02
CA ILE A 782 -14.29 -13.55 20.34
C ILE A 782 -15.09 -14.87 20.22
N TRP A 783 -16.09 -14.90 19.35
CA TRP A 783 -16.96 -16.08 19.22
C TRP A 783 -16.25 -17.28 18.59
N HIS A 784 -15.29 -17.05 17.69
CA HIS A 784 -14.45 -18.12 17.16
C HIS A 784 -13.50 -18.69 18.23
N HIS A 785 -12.89 -17.84 19.05
CA HIS A 785 -12.04 -18.27 20.16
C HIS A 785 -12.85 -19.09 21.19
N ARG A 786 -14.08 -18.67 21.52
CA ARG A 786 -15.00 -19.49 22.35
C ARG A 786 -15.27 -20.86 21.76
N GLN A 787 -15.55 -20.96 20.45
CA GLN A 787 -15.74 -22.27 19.79
C GLN A 787 -14.52 -23.16 19.96
N LEU A 788 -13.32 -22.62 19.73
CA LEU A 788 -12.05 -23.34 19.87
C LEU A 788 -11.78 -23.84 21.30
N LEU A 789 -12.12 -23.02 22.31
CA LEU A 789 -12.05 -23.38 23.73
C LEU A 789 -13.03 -24.51 24.07
N ILE A 790 -14.30 -24.40 23.67
CA ILE A 790 -15.32 -25.44 23.89
C ILE A 790 -14.97 -26.73 23.13
N ASP A 791 -14.48 -26.61 21.90
CA ASP A 791 -14.10 -27.77 21.08
C ASP A 791 -12.94 -28.57 21.70
N THR A 792 -12.05 -27.88 22.43
CA THR A 792 -10.89 -28.45 23.13
C THR A 792 -11.27 -28.97 24.53
N LEU A 793 -12.19 -28.30 25.23
CA LEU A 793 -12.67 -28.72 26.55
C LEU A 793 -13.63 -29.91 26.49
N TYR A 794 -14.52 -29.96 25.50
CA TYR A 794 -15.59 -30.96 25.42
C TYR A 794 -15.12 -32.42 25.58
N PRO A 795 -14.02 -32.89 24.95
CA PRO A 795 -13.55 -34.27 25.10
C PRO A 795 -13.05 -34.65 26.50
N THR A 796 -12.82 -33.67 27.40
CA THR A 796 -12.26 -33.92 28.74
C THR A 796 -13.31 -33.91 29.86
N LEU A 797 -14.56 -33.54 29.57
CA LEU A 797 -15.61 -33.34 30.57
C LEU A 797 -16.37 -34.61 30.93
N SER A 798 -16.75 -34.75 32.20
CA SER A 798 -17.71 -35.78 32.61
C SER A 798 -19.15 -35.36 32.27
N PRO A 799 -20.13 -36.30 32.27
CA PRO A 799 -21.54 -35.96 32.08
C PRO A 799 -22.10 -34.94 33.09
N ALA A 800 -21.54 -34.87 34.30
CA ALA A 800 -21.93 -33.86 35.28
C ALA A 800 -21.39 -32.47 34.92
N ASP A 801 -20.12 -32.40 34.51
CA ASP A 801 -19.47 -31.13 34.14
C ASP A 801 -20.03 -30.58 32.82
N LEU A 802 -20.43 -31.45 31.88
CA LEU A 802 -21.15 -31.07 30.67
C LEU A 802 -22.46 -30.33 31.00
N LYS A 803 -23.18 -30.75 32.05
CA LYS A 803 -24.41 -30.07 32.46
C LYS A 803 -24.15 -28.70 33.05
N VAL A 804 -23.09 -28.57 33.87
CA VAL A 804 -22.63 -27.29 34.42
C VAL A 804 -22.21 -26.34 33.30
N LEU A 805 -21.47 -26.83 32.29
CA LEU A 805 -21.10 -26.05 31.11
C LEU A 805 -22.33 -25.62 30.29
N GLU A 806 -23.28 -26.52 30.05
CA GLU A 806 -24.53 -26.19 29.33
C GLU A 806 -25.27 -25.04 30.02
N ASP A 807 -25.44 -25.11 31.35
CA ASP A 807 -26.17 -24.10 32.11
C ASP A 807 -25.39 -22.78 32.21
N SER A 808 -24.06 -22.84 32.31
CA SER A 808 -23.17 -21.66 32.26
C SER A 808 -23.27 -20.92 30.92
N GLU A 809 -23.09 -21.63 29.79
CA GLU A 809 -23.17 -21.01 28.46
C GLU A 809 -24.58 -20.52 28.14
N ARG A 810 -25.63 -21.24 28.57
CA ARG A 810 -27.02 -20.82 28.45
C ARG A 810 -27.28 -19.50 29.20
N ASN A 811 -26.77 -19.38 30.42
CA ASN A 811 -26.88 -18.15 31.22
C ASN A 811 -26.11 -16.99 30.56
N PHE A 812 -24.90 -17.23 30.07
CA PHE A 812 -24.10 -16.22 29.38
C PHE A 812 -24.77 -15.74 28.07
N MET A 813 -25.24 -16.65 27.22
CA MET A 813 -25.98 -16.29 26.01
C MET A 813 -27.26 -15.52 26.33
N THR A 814 -27.94 -15.83 27.44
CA THR A 814 -29.13 -15.09 27.89
C THR A 814 -28.79 -13.64 28.28
N GLN A 815 -27.63 -13.41 28.93
CA GLN A 815 -27.13 -12.05 29.17
C GLN A 815 -26.84 -11.32 27.85
N MET A 816 -26.17 -11.96 26.89
CA MET A 816 -25.88 -11.38 25.58
C MET A 816 -27.15 -11.02 24.80
N PHE A 817 -28.17 -11.88 24.80
CA PHE A 817 -29.47 -11.57 24.17
C PHE A 817 -30.29 -10.51 24.92
N SER A 818 -29.99 -10.23 26.20
CA SER A 818 -30.60 -9.11 26.92
C SER A 818 -30.09 -7.75 26.41
N LEU A 819 -28.89 -7.72 25.81
CA LEU A 819 -28.26 -6.55 25.22
C LEU A 819 -28.60 -6.42 23.72
N ASP A 820 -28.43 -7.49 22.94
CA ASP A 820 -28.85 -7.57 21.53
C ASP A 820 -29.46 -8.95 21.21
N ALA A 821 -30.78 -9.03 21.31
CA ALA A 821 -31.57 -10.24 21.03
C ALA A 821 -31.47 -10.75 19.57
N LYS A 822 -30.85 -9.98 18.66
CA LYS A 822 -30.71 -10.29 17.23
C LYS A 822 -29.22 -10.44 16.83
N ASN A 823 -28.30 -10.45 17.79
CA ASN A 823 -26.86 -10.62 17.56
C ASN A 823 -26.56 -11.95 16.84
N TYR A 824 -26.14 -11.84 15.59
CA TYR A 824 -25.89 -12.97 14.70
C TYR A 824 -24.80 -13.93 15.23
N HIS A 825 -23.75 -13.38 15.87
CA HIS A 825 -22.64 -14.19 16.37
C HIS A 825 -23.09 -15.08 17.54
N VAL A 826 -23.86 -14.52 18.49
CA VAL A 826 -24.43 -15.28 19.63
C VAL A 826 -25.34 -16.40 19.10
N TRP A 827 -26.21 -16.12 18.13
CA TRP A 827 -27.08 -17.14 17.53
C TRP A 827 -26.32 -18.24 16.78
N SER A 828 -25.26 -17.88 16.05
CA SER A 828 -24.38 -18.84 15.38
C SER A 828 -23.62 -19.72 16.38
N TYR A 829 -23.12 -19.12 17.46
CA TYR A 829 -22.45 -19.82 18.55
C TYR A 829 -23.39 -20.76 19.30
N ARG A 830 -24.61 -20.31 19.61
CA ARG A 830 -25.67 -21.13 20.19
C ARG A 830 -25.98 -22.36 19.34
N SER A 831 -26.06 -22.19 18.02
CA SER A 831 -26.26 -23.30 17.07
C SER A 831 -25.07 -24.27 17.00
N HIS A 832 -23.84 -23.80 17.27
CA HIS A 832 -22.68 -24.68 17.44
C HIS A 832 -22.79 -25.46 18.76
N LEU A 833 -23.08 -24.81 19.89
CA LEU A 833 -23.28 -25.46 21.18
C LEU A 833 -24.39 -26.52 21.15
N CYS A 834 -25.53 -26.25 20.51
CA CYS A 834 -26.60 -27.24 20.36
C CYS A 834 -26.12 -28.53 19.70
N ARG A 835 -25.30 -28.44 18.63
CA ARG A 835 -24.71 -29.62 17.97
C ARG A 835 -23.63 -30.28 18.83
N LYS A 836 -22.76 -29.49 19.45
CA LYS A 836 -21.59 -29.96 20.20
C LYS A 836 -21.97 -30.65 21.51
N LEU A 837 -22.90 -30.06 22.26
CA LEU A 837 -23.36 -30.52 23.58
C LEU A 837 -24.70 -31.27 23.53
N ASN A 838 -25.23 -31.53 22.33
CA ASN A 838 -26.54 -32.18 22.09
C ASN A 838 -27.71 -31.49 22.82
N MET A 839 -27.79 -30.15 22.76
CA MET A 839 -28.82 -29.34 23.45
C MET A 839 -30.17 -29.32 22.73
N PHE A 840 -30.52 -30.38 22.00
CA PHE A 840 -31.84 -30.58 21.39
C PHE A 840 -32.80 -31.07 22.48
N ASN A 841 -33.17 -30.16 23.39
CA ASN A 841 -33.89 -30.49 24.62
C ASN A 841 -34.98 -29.45 24.96
N GLU A 842 -35.88 -29.81 25.89
CA GLU A 842 -36.98 -28.93 26.28
C GLU A 842 -36.51 -27.60 26.90
N SER A 843 -35.35 -27.57 27.58
CA SER A 843 -34.81 -26.34 28.18
C SER A 843 -34.49 -25.31 27.09
N GLU A 844 -33.90 -25.77 25.99
CA GLU A 844 -33.63 -24.96 24.81
C GLU A 844 -34.92 -24.41 24.19
N LEU A 845 -35.92 -25.26 23.95
CA LEU A 845 -37.22 -24.85 23.41
C LEU A 845 -37.96 -23.86 24.31
N ARG A 846 -38.00 -24.07 25.63
CA ARG A 846 -38.62 -23.14 26.59
C ARG A 846 -37.96 -21.75 26.55
N SER A 847 -36.62 -21.70 26.53
CA SER A 847 -35.89 -20.42 26.45
C SER A 847 -36.12 -19.68 25.13
N LEU A 848 -36.38 -20.41 24.02
CA LEU A 848 -36.79 -19.82 22.75
C LEU A 848 -38.22 -19.25 22.81
N GLU A 849 -39.14 -19.93 23.51
CA GLU A 849 -40.49 -19.41 23.72
C GLU A 849 -40.50 -18.15 24.58
N GLU A 850 -39.62 -18.05 25.59
CA GLU A 850 -39.46 -16.82 26.37
C GLU A 850 -38.96 -15.65 25.49
N LEU A 851 -38.00 -15.90 24.59
CA LEU A 851 -37.53 -14.90 23.64
C LEU A 851 -38.63 -14.48 22.63
N LEU A 852 -39.42 -15.44 22.14
CA LEU A 852 -40.53 -15.17 21.22
C LEU A 852 -41.74 -14.50 21.90
N ARG A 853 -42.03 -14.80 23.16
CA ARG A 853 -43.03 -14.06 23.98
C ARG A 853 -42.60 -12.62 24.25
N ARG A 854 -41.29 -12.32 24.26
CA ARG A 854 -40.76 -10.96 24.42
C ARG A 854 -40.72 -10.17 23.11
N ASP A 855 -40.36 -10.81 22.00
CA ASP A 855 -40.47 -10.24 20.65
C ASP A 855 -40.84 -11.33 19.63
N VAL A 856 -42.13 -11.43 19.31
CA VAL A 856 -42.66 -12.34 18.29
C VAL A 856 -42.12 -12.03 16.88
N ARG A 857 -41.54 -10.84 16.66
CA ARG A 857 -40.86 -10.43 15.40
C ARG A 857 -39.36 -10.72 15.43
N ASN A 858 -38.85 -11.47 16.42
CA ASN A 858 -37.45 -11.90 16.44
C ASN A 858 -37.22 -13.07 15.48
N ASN A 859 -36.95 -12.75 14.22
CA ASN A 859 -36.67 -13.72 13.18
C ASN A 859 -35.51 -14.68 13.51
N SER A 860 -34.52 -14.23 14.30
CA SER A 860 -33.39 -15.07 14.71
C SER A 860 -33.85 -16.18 15.67
N ALA A 861 -34.75 -15.87 16.61
CA ALA A 861 -35.36 -16.86 17.50
C ALA A 861 -36.27 -17.84 16.72
N TRP A 862 -37.04 -17.37 15.73
CA TRP A 862 -37.80 -18.25 14.83
C TRP A 862 -36.89 -19.20 14.04
N SER A 863 -35.79 -18.68 13.48
CA SER A 863 -34.82 -19.48 12.73
C SER A 863 -34.11 -20.50 13.62
N HIS A 864 -33.80 -20.14 14.87
CA HIS A 864 -33.17 -21.06 15.82
C HIS A 864 -34.17 -22.10 16.34
N ARG A 865 -35.45 -21.76 16.56
CA ARG A 865 -36.50 -22.76 16.86
C ARG A 865 -36.65 -23.77 15.72
N PHE A 866 -36.65 -23.31 14.48
CA PHE A 866 -36.70 -24.21 13.32
C PHE A 866 -35.52 -25.18 13.31
N PHE A 867 -34.31 -24.68 13.56
CA PHE A 867 -33.11 -25.51 13.68
C PHE A 867 -33.19 -26.51 14.85
N VAL A 868 -33.59 -26.08 16.05
CA VAL A 868 -33.68 -26.97 17.23
C VAL A 868 -34.73 -28.06 17.04
N VAL A 869 -35.87 -27.77 16.41
CA VAL A 869 -36.91 -28.79 16.17
C VAL A 869 -36.56 -29.71 14.98
N PHE A 870 -36.12 -29.16 13.85
CA PHE A 870 -35.93 -29.94 12.61
C PHE A 870 -34.47 -30.37 12.37
N SER A 871 -33.63 -30.40 13.41
CA SER A 871 -32.28 -30.98 13.39
C SER A 871 -31.94 -31.78 14.66
N ASP A 872 -32.96 -32.16 15.44
CA ASP A 872 -32.82 -33.05 16.60
C ASP A 872 -32.38 -34.46 16.17
N PRO A 873 -31.21 -34.96 16.62
CA PRO A 873 -30.69 -36.26 16.19
C PRO A 873 -31.57 -37.47 16.53
N SER A 874 -32.54 -37.33 17.45
CA SER A 874 -33.40 -38.43 17.86
C SER A 874 -34.52 -38.76 16.85
N TYR A 875 -34.93 -37.80 16.01
CA TYR A 875 -35.98 -37.99 15.01
C TYR A 875 -35.80 -37.19 13.69
N SER A 876 -34.64 -36.56 13.44
CA SER A 876 -34.32 -35.98 12.13
C SER A 876 -33.29 -36.80 11.35
N THR A 877 -33.24 -36.58 10.04
CA THR A 877 -32.20 -37.12 9.15
C THR A 877 -31.00 -36.19 9.13
N PRO A 878 -29.77 -36.68 9.41
CA PRO A 878 -28.55 -35.88 9.34
C PRO A 878 -28.43 -35.12 8.01
N ASP A 879 -27.95 -33.88 8.09
CA ASP A 879 -27.76 -32.95 6.97
C ASP A 879 -29.02 -32.62 6.13
N SER A 880 -30.22 -33.00 6.59
CA SER A 880 -31.46 -32.71 5.84
C SER A 880 -31.75 -31.21 5.77
N LYS A 881 -31.79 -30.67 4.56
CA LYS A 881 -31.91 -29.23 4.29
C LYS A 881 -33.24 -28.67 4.79
N ALA A 882 -33.26 -27.38 5.12
CA ALA A 882 -34.48 -26.69 5.54
C ALA A 882 -35.58 -26.65 4.45
N THR A 883 -35.22 -26.90 3.18
CA THR A 883 -36.11 -26.80 2.00
C THR A 883 -36.62 -28.14 1.48
N GLU A 884 -36.27 -29.26 2.13
CA GLU A 884 -36.67 -30.61 1.72
C GLU A 884 -37.47 -31.33 2.82
N HIS A 885 -38.26 -32.30 2.41
CA HIS A 885 -39.01 -33.18 3.32
C HIS A 885 -38.05 -34.11 4.06
N ASP A 886 -38.34 -34.36 5.34
CA ASP A 886 -37.65 -35.36 6.15
C ASP A 886 -38.69 -36.36 6.72
N PRO A 887 -38.74 -37.60 6.22
CA PRO A 887 -39.77 -38.58 6.62
C PRO A 887 -39.58 -39.14 8.03
N LYS A 888 -38.51 -38.76 8.75
CA LYS A 888 -38.32 -39.17 10.15
C LYS A 888 -39.05 -38.27 11.15
N ILE A 889 -39.42 -37.05 10.75
CA ILE A 889 -40.07 -36.09 11.64
C ILE A 889 -41.48 -36.60 12.00
N PRO A 890 -41.81 -36.82 13.30
CA PRO A 890 -43.12 -37.30 13.73
C PRO A 890 -44.25 -36.32 13.41
N GLU A 891 -45.44 -36.83 13.09
CA GLU A 891 -46.61 -36.01 12.77
C GLU A 891 -47.03 -35.13 13.95
N GLU A 892 -46.87 -35.60 15.18
CA GLU A 892 -47.22 -34.88 16.40
C GLU A 892 -46.33 -33.63 16.59
N ILE A 893 -45.07 -33.68 16.11
CA ILE A 893 -44.16 -32.53 16.14
C ILE A 893 -44.55 -31.52 15.06
N LEU A 894 -44.93 -31.99 13.87
CA LEU A 894 -45.44 -31.13 12.79
C LEU A 894 -46.72 -30.40 13.22
N ASP A 895 -47.67 -31.11 13.83
CA ASP A 895 -48.92 -30.55 14.35
C ASP A 895 -48.65 -29.48 15.43
N ARG A 896 -47.79 -29.81 16.41
CA ARG A 896 -47.39 -28.88 17.47
C ARG A 896 -46.80 -27.59 16.92
N GLU A 897 -45.89 -27.67 15.95
CA GLU A 897 -45.24 -26.49 15.37
C GLU A 897 -46.14 -25.70 14.42
N ILE A 898 -47.11 -26.35 13.77
CA ILE A 898 -48.17 -25.66 13.01
C ILE A 898 -49.05 -24.84 13.95
N GLU A 899 -49.55 -25.41 15.05
CA GLU A 899 -50.38 -24.67 16.00
C GLU A 899 -49.60 -23.54 16.69
N PHE A 900 -48.31 -23.76 17.00
CA PHE A 900 -47.43 -22.70 17.52
C PHE A 900 -47.27 -21.54 16.51
N GLY A 901 -47.03 -21.84 15.23
CA GLY A 901 -46.93 -20.84 14.16
C GLY A 901 -48.25 -20.09 13.92
N LYS A 902 -49.40 -20.78 13.99
CA LYS A 902 -50.74 -20.18 13.91
C LYS A 902 -50.99 -19.20 15.06
N ALA A 903 -50.72 -19.62 16.30
CA ALA A 903 -50.92 -18.78 17.49
C ALA A 903 -50.14 -17.46 17.41
N ALA A 904 -48.85 -17.52 17.04
CA ALA A 904 -48.04 -16.32 16.84
C ALA A 904 -48.49 -15.44 15.66
N THR A 905 -49.09 -16.06 14.64
CA THR A 905 -49.68 -15.34 13.51
C THR A 905 -50.96 -14.60 13.90
N PHE A 906 -51.80 -15.16 14.78
CA PHE A 906 -52.95 -14.44 15.34
C PHE A 906 -52.52 -13.22 16.16
N GLU A 907 -51.44 -13.33 16.93
CA GLU A 907 -50.87 -12.22 17.72
C GLU A 907 -50.34 -11.09 16.82
N ALA A 908 -49.66 -11.43 15.72
CA ALA A 908 -49.07 -10.46 14.80
C ALA A 908 -49.27 -10.84 13.31
N PRO A 909 -50.47 -10.64 12.72
CA PRO A 909 -50.80 -11.13 11.37
C PRO A 909 -49.88 -10.61 10.25
N GLN A 910 -49.38 -9.38 10.39
CA GLN A 910 -48.48 -8.74 9.42
C GLN A 910 -46.98 -9.02 9.69
N ASN A 911 -46.65 -9.88 10.66
CA ASN A 911 -45.28 -10.32 10.93
C ASN A 911 -44.88 -11.45 9.97
N GLN A 912 -43.85 -11.26 9.14
CA GLN A 912 -43.44 -12.26 8.16
C GLN A 912 -42.85 -13.55 8.77
N SER A 913 -42.20 -13.47 9.94
CA SER A 913 -41.47 -14.61 10.50
C SER A 913 -42.33 -15.87 10.75
N PRO A 914 -43.49 -15.83 11.42
CA PRO A 914 -44.33 -17.01 11.60
C PRO A 914 -44.93 -17.53 10.28
N TRP A 915 -45.22 -16.69 9.28
CA TRP A 915 -45.64 -17.15 7.95
C TRP A 915 -44.53 -17.93 7.24
N ASN A 916 -43.28 -17.43 7.29
CA ASN A 916 -42.12 -18.13 6.76
C ASN A 916 -41.87 -19.45 7.53
N TYR A 917 -42.05 -19.45 8.85
CA TYR A 917 -41.94 -20.63 9.71
C TYR A 917 -42.96 -21.71 9.30
N LEU A 918 -44.25 -21.36 9.20
CA LEU A 918 -45.31 -22.27 8.76
C LEU A 918 -45.02 -22.89 7.38
N ARG A 919 -44.55 -22.09 6.40
CA ARG A 919 -44.11 -22.61 5.09
C ARG A 919 -42.98 -23.64 5.23
N GLY A 920 -42.02 -23.41 6.14
CA GLY A 920 -40.93 -24.34 6.44
C GLY A 920 -41.41 -25.64 7.10
N VAL A 921 -42.28 -25.55 8.11
CA VAL A 921 -42.84 -26.71 8.82
C VAL A 921 -43.62 -27.60 7.87
N LEU A 922 -44.51 -27.02 7.06
CA LEU A 922 -45.26 -27.73 6.03
C LEU A 922 -44.32 -28.42 5.03
N LYS A 923 -43.27 -27.72 4.58
CA LYS A 923 -42.31 -28.31 3.63
C LYS A 923 -41.50 -29.46 4.22
N LYS A 924 -41.13 -29.39 5.51
CA LYS A 924 -40.45 -30.49 6.22
C LYS A 924 -41.36 -31.72 6.36
N GLY A 925 -42.65 -31.52 6.59
CA GLY A 925 -43.64 -32.60 6.70
C GLY A 925 -44.25 -33.10 5.38
N ASP A 926 -43.79 -32.61 4.23
CA ASP A 926 -44.43 -32.79 2.89
C ASP A 926 -45.94 -32.51 2.87
N ARG A 927 -46.39 -31.56 3.70
CA ARG A 927 -47.79 -31.14 3.77
C ARG A 927 -48.03 -29.99 2.79
N PRO A 928 -49.11 -30.02 1.99
CA PRO A 928 -49.39 -28.98 1.00
C PRO A 928 -49.72 -27.65 1.68
N LEU A 929 -49.39 -26.52 1.05
CA LEU A 929 -49.77 -25.18 1.53
C LEU A 929 -51.29 -25.03 1.62
N ALA A 930 -52.01 -25.67 0.71
CA ALA A 930 -53.47 -25.84 0.71
C ALA A 930 -54.05 -26.34 2.05
N SER A 931 -53.29 -27.08 2.86
CA SER A 931 -53.75 -27.56 4.17
C SER A 931 -54.05 -26.42 5.17
N LEU A 932 -53.41 -25.25 5.00
CA LEU A 932 -53.63 -24.06 5.85
C LEU A 932 -54.42 -22.95 5.13
N GLU A 933 -55.07 -23.23 4.01
CA GLU A 933 -55.86 -22.22 3.27
C GLU A 933 -56.95 -21.59 4.14
N CYS A 934 -57.74 -22.39 4.87
CA CYS A 934 -58.82 -21.90 5.72
C CYS A 934 -58.30 -20.91 6.78
N PHE A 935 -57.19 -21.27 7.43
CA PHE A 935 -56.51 -20.43 8.41
C PHE A 935 -55.96 -19.13 7.78
N ALA A 936 -55.31 -19.20 6.63
CA ALA A 936 -54.80 -18.01 5.94
C ALA A 936 -55.94 -17.09 5.46
N GLY A 937 -57.08 -17.68 5.07
CA GLY A 937 -58.31 -16.99 4.70
C GLY A 937 -58.94 -16.15 5.81
N GLU A 938 -58.68 -16.47 7.09
CA GLU A 938 -59.17 -15.64 8.21
C GLU A 938 -58.62 -14.20 8.13
N PHE A 939 -57.43 -14.00 7.55
CA PHE A 939 -56.78 -12.70 7.43
C PHE A 939 -57.03 -12.01 6.08
N VAL A 940 -57.78 -12.64 5.16
CA VAL A 940 -57.94 -12.18 3.77
C VAL A 940 -59.36 -12.45 3.25
N LYS A 941 -60.14 -11.38 3.04
CA LYS A 941 -61.44 -11.41 2.37
C LYS A 941 -61.37 -10.68 1.05
N ILE A 942 -61.69 -11.39 -0.04
CA ILE A 942 -61.68 -10.87 -1.41
C ILE A 942 -63.01 -11.21 -2.06
N GLY A 943 -64.00 -10.31 -1.97
CA GLY A 943 -65.33 -10.48 -2.55
C GLY A 943 -65.61 -9.52 -3.71
N GLU A 944 -66.87 -9.50 -4.17
CA GLU A 944 -67.40 -8.48 -5.06
C GLU A 944 -67.95 -7.30 -4.24
N GLY A 945 -67.05 -6.38 -3.85
CA GLY A 945 -67.43 -5.10 -3.22
C GLY A 945 -66.74 -4.80 -1.89
N GLU A 946 -66.35 -5.82 -1.12
CA GLU A 946 -65.57 -5.68 0.12
C GLU A 946 -64.21 -6.39 -0.01
N GLU A 947 -63.13 -5.63 0.18
CA GLU A 947 -61.75 -6.11 0.27
C GLU A 947 -61.20 -5.81 1.68
N ASP A 948 -61.01 -6.84 2.50
CA ASP A 948 -60.40 -6.74 3.83
C ASP A 948 -59.18 -7.66 3.90
N VAL A 949 -57.98 -7.08 3.79
CA VAL A 949 -56.71 -7.80 3.83
C VAL A 949 -55.94 -7.33 5.06
N ARG A 950 -56.02 -8.13 6.12
CA ARG A 950 -55.37 -7.89 7.42
C ARG A 950 -53.91 -8.34 7.46
N SER A 951 -53.49 -9.14 6.47
CA SER A 951 -52.09 -9.52 6.26
C SER A 951 -51.75 -9.67 4.78
N SER A 952 -50.74 -8.93 4.31
CA SER A 952 -50.18 -9.14 2.97
C SER A 952 -49.41 -10.47 2.85
N HIS A 953 -48.95 -11.02 3.97
CA HIS A 953 -48.24 -12.31 4.01
C HIS A 953 -49.23 -13.48 3.91
N ALA A 954 -50.40 -13.37 4.53
CA ALA A 954 -51.51 -14.30 4.29
C ALA A 954 -51.95 -14.29 2.81
N LEU A 955 -51.98 -13.11 2.18
CA LEU A 955 -52.34 -12.98 0.77
C LEU A 955 -51.32 -13.64 -0.19
N ASP A 956 -50.02 -13.54 0.10
CA ASP A 956 -48.97 -14.28 -0.61
C ASP A 956 -49.03 -15.80 -0.35
N PHE A 957 -49.35 -16.20 0.89
CA PHE A 957 -49.55 -17.61 1.25
C PHE A 957 -50.73 -18.23 0.47
N LEU A 958 -51.87 -17.54 0.44
CA LEU A 958 -53.06 -17.96 -0.32
C LEU A 958 -52.81 -17.99 -1.82
N ALA A 959 -52.05 -17.03 -2.37
CA ALA A 959 -51.70 -17.05 -3.79
C ALA A 959 -50.94 -18.32 -4.19
N ASP A 960 -49.99 -18.77 -3.36
CA ASP A 960 -49.26 -20.03 -3.59
C ASP A 960 -50.14 -21.27 -3.33
N ALA A 961 -50.98 -21.26 -2.30
CA ALA A 961 -51.90 -22.37 -1.99
C ALA A 961 -52.98 -22.58 -3.07
N TRP A 962 -53.50 -21.49 -3.66
CA TRP A 962 -54.43 -21.56 -4.78
C TRP A 962 -53.74 -22.02 -6.07
N ALA A 963 -52.50 -21.60 -6.31
CA ALA A 963 -51.70 -22.11 -7.42
C ALA A 963 -51.42 -23.62 -7.30
N GLU A 964 -51.12 -24.12 -6.09
CA GLU A 964 -50.95 -25.55 -5.79
C GLU A 964 -52.22 -26.36 -6.08
N LYS A 965 -53.42 -25.78 -5.87
CA LYS A 965 -54.71 -26.36 -6.24
C LYS A 965 -55.09 -26.23 -7.72
N GLY A 966 -54.33 -25.48 -8.52
CA GLY A 966 -54.69 -25.13 -9.90
C GLY A 966 -55.75 -24.02 -10.02
N GLU A 967 -56.10 -23.33 -8.93
CA GLU A 967 -57.05 -22.21 -8.90
C GLU A 967 -56.40 -20.89 -9.38
N ASN A 968 -55.78 -20.95 -10.57
CA ASN A 968 -54.87 -19.95 -11.10
C ASN A 968 -55.49 -18.55 -11.26
N GLU A 969 -56.80 -18.43 -11.48
CA GLU A 969 -57.48 -17.13 -11.55
C GLU A 969 -57.54 -16.41 -10.18
N LYS A 970 -57.77 -17.16 -9.09
CA LYS A 970 -57.72 -16.59 -7.73
C LYS A 970 -56.30 -16.21 -7.36
N ALA A 971 -55.32 -17.04 -7.73
CA ALA A 971 -53.90 -16.74 -7.54
C ALA A 971 -53.47 -15.48 -8.31
N ASP A 972 -53.85 -15.29 -9.58
CA ASP A 972 -53.57 -14.05 -10.34
C ASP A 972 -54.19 -12.83 -9.66
N LYS A 973 -55.43 -12.93 -9.17
CA LYS A 973 -56.12 -11.84 -8.46
C LYS A 973 -55.37 -11.44 -7.18
N ALA A 974 -54.93 -12.41 -6.37
CA ALA A 974 -54.13 -12.13 -5.16
C ALA A 974 -52.77 -11.49 -5.47
N LEU A 975 -52.02 -12.05 -6.42
CA LEU A 975 -50.71 -11.51 -6.83
C LEU A 975 -50.84 -10.10 -7.43
N ARG A 976 -51.94 -9.82 -8.14
CA ARG A 976 -52.25 -8.47 -8.65
C ARG A 976 -52.52 -7.49 -7.49
N LEU A 977 -53.34 -7.90 -6.51
CA LEU A 977 -53.62 -7.08 -5.32
C LEU A 977 -52.36 -6.80 -4.49
N LEU A 978 -51.42 -7.75 -4.41
CA LEU A 978 -50.10 -7.53 -3.82
C LEU A 978 -49.32 -6.46 -4.61
N GLY A 979 -49.15 -6.63 -5.92
CA GLY A 979 -48.38 -5.70 -6.75
C GLY A 979 -48.97 -4.29 -6.89
N ASP A 980 -50.29 -4.15 -6.89
CA ASP A 980 -50.97 -2.87 -7.10
C ASP A 980 -51.33 -2.13 -5.80
N LYS A 981 -51.62 -2.85 -4.70
CA LYS A 981 -52.16 -2.27 -3.46
C LYS A 981 -51.30 -2.56 -2.21
N TYR A 982 -51.14 -3.83 -1.84
CA TYR A 982 -50.66 -4.21 -0.50
C TYR A 982 -49.14 -4.36 -0.34
N ASP A 983 -48.38 -4.53 -1.43
CA ASP A 983 -46.94 -4.80 -1.39
C ASP A 983 -46.23 -4.28 -2.65
N ARG A 984 -46.51 -3.02 -2.97
CA ARG A 984 -46.11 -2.35 -4.21
C ARG A 984 -44.59 -2.29 -4.44
N ILE A 985 -43.79 -2.40 -3.38
CA ILE A 985 -42.31 -2.44 -3.47
C ILE A 985 -41.81 -3.69 -4.21
N ARG A 986 -42.53 -4.81 -4.13
CA ARG A 986 -42.23 -6.06 -4.85
C ARG A 986 -43.08 -6.23 -6.12
N LYS A 987 -43.68 -5.17 -6.67
CA LYS A 987 -44.56 -5.25 -7.86
C LYS A 987 -43.96 -6.09 -9.00
N ASN A 988 -42.71 -5.84 -9.38
CA ASN A 988 -42.04 -6.58 -10.45
C ASN A 988 -41.87 -8.09 -10.14
N TYR A 989 -41.72 -8.46 -8.87
CA TYR A 989 -41.66 -9.85 -8.43
C TYR A 989 -43.05 -10.52 -8.50
N TRP A 990 -44.11 -9.78 -8.15
CA TRP A 990 -45.48 -10.28 -8.30
C TRP A 990 -45.90 -10.43 -9.77
N GLU A 991 -45.53 -9.48 -10.64
CA GLU A 991 -45.69 -9.61 -12.09
C GLU A 991 -44.95 -10.84 -12.65
N TRP A 992 -43.74 -11.12 -12.15
CA TRP A 992 -42.99 -12.33 -12.51
C TRP A 992 -43.63 -13.63 -12.00
N LYS A 993 -44.13 -13.68 -10.75
CA LYS A 993 -44.92 -14.84 -10.24
C LYS A 993 -46.15 -15.07 -11.13
N ARG A 994 -46.91 -14.01 -11.47
CA ARG A 994 -48.10 -14.08 -12.33
C ARG A 994 -47.78 -14.63 -13.73
N ALA A 995 -46.70 -14.16 -14.34
CA ALA A 995 -46.23 -14.68 -15.63
C ALA A 995 -45.75 -16.15 -15.55
N SER A 996 -45.40 -16.64 -14.35
CA SER A 996 -45.01 -18.03 -14.13
C SER A 996 -46.23 -18.95 -13.99
N LEU A 997 -47.33 -18.49 -13.37
CA LEU A 997 -48.61 -19.23 -13.36
C LEU A 997 -49.13 -19.53 -14.77
N GLN A 998 -48.99 -18.56 -15.68
CA GLN A 998 -49.43 -18.69 -17.09
C GLN A 998 -48.61 -19.68 -17.93
N LYS A 999 -47.47 -20.18 -17.41
CA LYS A 999 -46.63 -21.20 -18.07
C LYS A 999 -46.85 -22.62 -17.53
N ALA A 1000 -47.68 -22.75 -16.51
CA ALA A 1000 -48.05 -24.05 -15.91
C ALA A 1000 -49.41 -24.56 -16.41
N ILE A 1001 -50.01 -23.87 -17.39
CA ILE A 1001 -51.19 -24.24 -18.17
C ILE A 1001 -50.72 -24.61 -19.58
#